data_AF-A0A238KXY6-F1
#
_entry.id   AF-A0A238KXY6-F1
#
_cell.length_a   1.000
_cell.length_b   1.000
_cell.length_c   1.000
_cell.angle_alpha   90.00
_cell.angle_beta   90.00
_cell.angle_gamma   90.00
#
_symmetry.space_group_name_H-M   'P 1'
#
loop_
_entity.id
_entity.type
_entity.pdbx_description
1 polymer ?
#
loop_
_entity_poly.entity_id
_entity_poly.type
_entity_poly.pdbx_seq_one_letter_code
_entity_poly.pdbx_strand_id
1 'polypeptide(L)'
;MIRRAIRLFHSYATRHGKITRAGFPLLDGTGQKFGHVERVLILDGRLTIEGWAFAETVGLTTDEHSVSKTPDMVRHDVPAHVSATEKRRTPGFSIDQPVAFKDTAMWAEKDGTRYSFDLPPITRNDIRKLKLRQVLPFLRDAARAFPAALRWLVWKDPLAVAQIKTILKLNTVPRSVQLNSFLFAQDVEIESVPPAALAETGITIVLPVYNAADLLPDVLNRVCANTDLPWRLIIIEDCSSDTAVRPWLRNWLSSLDQTTQDRVSLIENDQNLGFIQSVNKAFELALPFGDHVVLLNSDAFVPERWASRLIRPILEHDNVATVTPMSNDAEIFTVPVICQRTKLAPGEADKIDKTAQLFFPGADLADAPTGVGFCMAINVKFLQMQKTLDTGFGRGYGEEVDWCQRIRAKGGRHLGHGGIFVEHRGGTSFGYEEKLKLVQTNNAIISRRYPDYDEEVQDFIRHDPLTTPRLALAMAWAANRQTGDIPVYVAHDMGGGAEHYLQDQLKADLSNDAAAIVLRVGGMSRWQIELYSKYGITRGETDDAAFVSRLLGLFRSCRVIYSCGVGDHDPAGLPQALIEFASRAEDSIEVLIHDYFPLSPSYTLLGQDGAYHGLPDAAANTDPAHETKRPDGQPVSLAEWRAEWGKLLAAADRIVVFSQSSARLLSDAYPDTQSQIVVKPHKLITDVPNVEPGCGRDGVPVIGVLGNIGYQKGAGVLSKLAKELAKTNDAQLVVIGNIDPAFPLSPPAKVHGDYRIQDIPALVQRYGISCWLMPSIWPETFSYTTHETLATGLPVWCFDLGAQADTVAKAAATLGQGGVIKAPTEKSNPHEIIELILQTPQKVLS
;
A
#
# COMPACT_ATOMS: atom_id res chain seq x y z
N MET A 1 -5.35 -26.59 -22.38
CA MET A 1 -6.00 -26.21 -21.09
C MET A 1 -5.28 -26.78 -19.87
N ILE A 2 -5.06 -28.10 -19.76
CA ILE A 2 -4.46 -28.75 -18.58
C ILE A 2 -3.11 -28.14 -18.14
N ARG A 3 -2.18 -27.89 -19.08
CA ARG A 3 -0.88 -27.24 -18.78
C ARG A 3 -0.98 -25.80 -18.28
N ARG A 4 -2.07 -25.08 -18.57
CA ARG A 4 -2.33 -23.72 -18.05
C ARG A 4 -2.90 -23.78 -16.64
N ALA A 5 -3.83 -24.71 -16.39
CA ALA A 5 -4.39 -24.95 -15.06
C ALA A 5 -3.31 -25.39 -14.04
N ILE A 6 -2.38 -26.26 -14.44
CA ILE A 6 -1.26 -26.70 -13.58
C ILE A 6 -0.35 -25.52 -13.20
N ARG A 7 -0.09 -24.59 -14.13
CA ARG A 7 0.75 -23.41 -13.87
C ARG A 7 0.02 -22.37 -13.00
N LEU A 8 -1.25 -22.13 -13.27
CA LEU A 8 -2.09 -21.25 -12.44
C LEU A 8 -2.16 -21.77 -11.00
N PHE A 9 -2.31 -23.09 -10.84
CA PHE A 9 -2.21 -23.74 -9.54
C PHE A 9 -0.84 -23.58 -8.90
N HIS A 10 0.27 -23.69 -9.66
CA HIS A 10 1.60 -23.43 -9.11
C HIS A 10 1.77 -21.99 -8.64
N SER A 11 1.36 -20.98 -9.43
CA SER A 11 1.39 -19.57 -9.01
C SER A 11 0.51 -19.31 -7.79
N TYR A 12 -0.70 -19.87 -7.76
CA TYR A 12 -1.61 -19.82 -6.61
C TYR A 12 -0.99 -20.47 -5.37
N ALA A 13 -0.43 -21.67 -5.50
CA ALA A 13 0.16 -22.40 -4.38
C ALA A 13 1.45 -21.76 -3.86
N THR A 14 2.25 -21.14 -4.72
CA THR A 14 3.43 -20.35 -4.33
C THR A 14 3.03 -19.13 -3.51
N ARG A 15 1.97 -18.43 -3.93
CA ARG A 15 1.48 -17.22 -3.28
C ARG A 15 0.73 -17.46 -1.97
N HIS A 16 -0.13 -18.48 -1.93
CA HIS A 16 -0.98 -18.78 -0.77
C HIS A 16 -0.34 -19.80 0.18
N GLY A 17 0.76 -20.43 -0.23
CA GLY A 17 1.48 -21.39 0.58
C GLY A 17 2.37 -20.71 1.62
N LYS A 18 2.16 -21.06 2.89
CA LYS A 18 3.02 -20.62 4.00
C LYS A 18 3.57 -21.82 4.78
N ILE A 19 4.87 -21.82 5.03
CA ILE A 19 5.51 -22.68 6.05
C ILE A 19 6.15 -21.77 7.09
N THR A 20 5.97 -22.09 8.36
CA THR A 20 6.69 -21.46 9.47
C THR A 20 7.41 -22.55 10.25
N ARG A 21 8.66 -22.25 10.62
CA ARG A 21 9.49 -23.04 11.53
C ARG A 21 9.92 -22.16 12.70
N ALA A 22 10.17 -22.82 13.83
CA ALA A 22 10.66 -22.16 15.03
C ALA A 22 12.02 -21.49 14.76
N GLY A 23 12.24 -20.35 15.39
CA GLY A 23 13.53 -19.67 15.42
C GLY A 23 14.56 -20.36 16.31
N PHE A 24 15.77 -19.81 16.36
CA PHE A 24 16.91 -20.35 17.11
C PHE A 24 17.86 -19.22 17.57
N PRO A 25 18.60 -19.40 18.68
CA PRO A 25 19.55 -18.39 19.16
C PRO A 25 20.81 -18.33 18.29
N LEU A 26 21.37 -17.12 18.15
CA LEU A 26 22.70 -16.90 17.58
C LEU A 26 23.70 -16.79 18.73
N LEU A 27 24.61 -17.77 18.81
CA LEU A 27 25.60 -17.92 19.86
C LEU A 27 27.00 -17.75 19.28
N ASP A 28 27.89 -17.09 20.01
CA ASP A 28 29.31 -17.01 19.64
C ASP A 28 30.10 -18.25 20.09
N GLY A 29 31.42 -18.25 19.83
CA GLY A 29 32.31 -19.38 20.15
C GLY A 29 32.45 -19.69 21.64
N THR A 30 31.95 -18.82 22.53
CA THR A 30 31.92 -19.03 23.99
C THR A 30 30.55 -19.49 24.48
N GLY A 31 29.56 -19.58 23.58
CA GLY A 31 28.16 -19.89 23.91
C GLY A 31 27.34 -18.68 24.36
N GLN A 32 27.88 -17.46 24.27
CA GLN A 32 27.15 -16.25 24.62
C GLN A 32 26.21 -15.84 23.47
N LYS A 33 24.96 -15.52 23.81
CA LYS A 33 23.94 -15.09 22.84
C LYS A 33 24.18 -13.65 22.40
N PHE A 34 24.36 -13.44 21.10
CA PHE A 34 24.46 -12.10 20.50
C PHE A 34 23.33 -11.82 19.50
N GLY A 35 22.41 -12.77 19.29
CA GLY A 35 21.25 -12.58 18.45
C GLY A 35 20.21 -13.68 18.61
N HIS A 36 19.08 -13.52 17.92
CA HIS A 36 18.03 -14.52 17.85
C HIS A 36 17.33 -14.46 16.51
N VAL A 37 17.23 -15.60 15.84
CA VAL A 37 16.25 -15.81 14.77
C VAL A 37 14.93 -16.10 15.45
N GLU A 38 13.90 -15.32 15.14
CA GLU A 38 12.57 -15.49 15.71
C GLU A 38 11.75 -16.49 14.90
N ARG A 39 11.85 -16.40 13.57
CA ARG A 39 11.08 -17.24 12.65
C ARG A 39 11.87 -17.52 11.38
N VAL A 40 11.69 -18.74 10.87
CA VAL A 40 12.11 -19.13 9.53
C VAL A 40 10.83 -19.43 8.74
N LEU A 41 10.63 -18.69 7.65
CA LEU A 41 9.40 -18.65 6.88
C LEU A 41 9.65 -19.11 5.44
N ILE A 42 8.69 -19.82 4.86
CA ILE A 42 8.51 -19.85 3.41
C ILE A 42 7.24 -19.12 3.07
N LEU A 43 7.38 -18.04 2.31
CA LEU A 43 6.30 -17.21 1.78
C LEU A 43 6.68 -16.82 0.35
N ASP A 44 5.70 -16.81 -0.56
CA ASP A 44 5.91 -16.46 -1.97
C ASP A 44 7.05 -17.26 -2.65
N GLY A 45 7.26 -18.50 -2.21
CA GLY A 45 8.31 -19.38 -2.76
C GLY A 45 9.74 -19.05 -2.32
N ARG A 46 9.91 -18.19 -1.30
CA ARG A 46 11.21 -17.73 -0.80
C ARG A 46 11.41 -18.13 0.67
N LEU A 47 12.65 -18.46 1.03
CA LEU A 47 13.06 -18.70 2.41
C LEU A 47 13.40 -17.36 3.05
N THR A 48 12.62 -16.94 4.04
CA THR A 48 12.82 -15.69 4.78
C THR A 48 13.20 -16.00 6.23
N ILE A 49 14.20 -15.32 6.75
CA ILE A 49 14.65 -15.39 8.14
C ILE A 49 14.50 -14.03 8.77
N GLU A 50 13.76 -13.98 9.87
CA GLU A 50 13.52 -12.77 10.65
C GLU A 50 14.08 -12.93 12.05
N GLY A 51 14.73 -11.87 12.55
CA GLY A 51 15.34 -11.87 13.86
C GLY A 51 16.01 -10.56 14.23
N TRP A 52 16.91 -10.64 15.20
CA TRP A 52 17.79 -9.53 15.61
C TRP A 52 19.18 -10.07 15.93
N ALA A 53 20.21 -9.27 15.68
CA ALA A 53 21.61 -9.65 15.94
C ALA A 53 22.49 -8.43 16.15
N PHE A 54 23.36 -8.48 17.15
CA PHE A 54 24.49 -7.54 17.31
C PHE A 54 25.67 -8.07 16.49
N ALA A 55 25.61 -7.85 15.19
CA ALA A 55 26.53 -8.37 14.18
C ALA A 55 26.80 -7.28 13.13
N GLU A 56 28.01 -7.20 12.57
CA GLU A 56 28.28 -6.26 11.47
C GLU A 56 27.49 -6.63 10.22
N THR A 57 27.31 -7.94 10.00
CA THR A 57 26.60 -8.48 8.84
C THR A 57 25.97 -9.82 9.18
N VAL A 58 24.75 -10.07 8.71
CA VAL A 58 24.11 -11.38 8.71
C VAL A 58 23.91 -11.83 7.27
N GLY A 59 23.97 -13.14 7.03
CA GLY A 59 23.81 -13.69 5.70
C GLY A 59 23.22 -15.08 5.65
N LEU A 60 22.81 -15.44 4.44
CA LEU A 60 22.28 -16.73 4.05
C LEU A 60 23.13 -17.23 2.90
N THR A 61 23.72 -18.40 3.05
CA THR A 61 24.53 -19.05 2.03
C THR A 61 23.91 -20.38 1.63
N THR A 62 23.97 -20.68 0.35
CA THR A 62 23.70 -21.98 -0.27
C THR A 62 24.92 -22.36 -1.10
N ASP A 63 24.99 -23.59 -1.59
CA ASP A 63 26.03 -24.00 -2.56
C ASP A 63 26.10 -23.11 -3.81
N GLU A 64 25.01 -22.40 -4.14
CA GLU A 64 24.87 -21.63 -5.39
C GLU A 64 24.83 -20.11 -5.18
N HIS A 65 24.49 -19.61 -3.99
CA HIS A 65 24.21 -18.19 -3.72
C HIS A 65 24.56 -17.79 -2.29
N SER A 66 25.00 -16.55 -2.08
CA SER A 66 25.13 -15.94 -0.75
C SER A 66 24.48 -14.56 -0.76
N VAL A 67 23.58 -14.31 0.18
CA VAL A 67 22.95 -13.00 0.39
C VAL A 67 23.35 -12.52 1.78
N SER A 68 23.65 -11.23 1.93
CA SER A 68 23.97 -10.66 3.23
C SER A 68 23.36 -9.27 3.40
N LYS A 69 23.17 -8.85 4.65
CA LYS A 69 22.75 -7.50 5.01
C LYS A 69 23.29 -7.11 6.38
N THR A 70 23.40 -5.81 6.61
CA THR A 70 23.60 -5.28 7.95
C THR A 70 22.26 -5.31 8.70
N PRO A 71 22.24 -5.83 9.95
CA PRO A 71 21.08 -5.68 10.83
C PRO A 71 20.87 -4.20 11.20
N ASP A 72 19.84 -3.56 10.64
CA ASP A 72 19.59 -2.12 10.76
C ASP A 72 18.13 -1.76 11.08
N MET A 73 17.24 -2.75 11.17
CA MET A 73 15.82 -2.54 11.45
C MET A 73 15.63 -2.13 12.91
N VAL A 74 14.90 -1.04 13.15
CA VAL A 74 14.61 -0.57 14.52
C VAL A 74 13.57 -1.50 15.16
N ARG A 75 13.96 -2.20 16.23
CA ARG A 75 13.09 -3.11 16.98
C ARG A 75 12.88 -2.61 18.40
N HIS A 76 11.63 -2.28 18.74
CA HIS A 76 11.23 -1.74 20.04
C HIS A 76 10.77 -2.81 21.04
N ASP A 77 10.69 -4.07 20.61
CA ASP A 77 10.09 -5.21 21.29
C ASP A 77 11.11 -6.23 21.86
N VAL A 78 12.41 -6.03 21.62
CA VAL A 78 13.46 -6.94 22.10
C VAL A 78 13.95 -6.52 23.50
N PRO A 79 13.86 -7.39 24.53
CA PRO A 79 14.19 -7.03 25.93
C PRO A 79 15.67 -6.67 26.19
N ALA A 80 15.86 -5.76 27.15
CA ALA A 80 17.12 -5.17 27.61
C ALA A 80 18.07 -6.11 28.39
N HIS A 81 18.60 -7.15 27.72
CA HIS A 81 19.68 -7.99 28.28
C HIS A 81 21.07 -7.72 27.68
N VAL A 82 21.27 -6.55 27.05
CA VAL A 82 22.52 -6.17 26.40
C VAL A 82 23.08 -4.91 27.08
N SER A 83 24.41 -4.83 27.16
CA SER A 83 25.16 -3.95 28.06
C SER A 83 24.75 -2.47 27.95
N ALA A 84 24.92 -1.70 29.03
CA ALA A 84 24.46 -0.31 29.13
C ALA A 84 25.04 0.65 28.06
N THR A 85 26.10 0.24 27.37
CA THR A 85 26.76 0.96 26.27
C THR A 85 26.11 0.76 24.90
N GLU A 86 25.25 -0.24 24.71
CA GLU A 86 24.62 -0.59 23.41
C GLU A 86 23.13 -0.16 23.31
N LYS A 87 22.65 0.58 24.31
CA LYS A 87 21.24 0.95 24.56
C LYS A 87 20.53 1.85 23.52
N ARG A 88 21.10 2.11 22.34
CA ARG A 88 20.45 3.01 21.35
C ARG A 88 19.85 2.36 20.12
N ARG A 89 20.19 1.11 19.74
CA ARG A 89 19.58 0.44 18.56
C ARG A 89 19.75 -1.08 18.69
N THR A 90 18.72 -1.81 19.12
CA THR A 90 18.74 -3.27 18.91
C THR A 90 18.53 -3.52 17.41
N PRO A 91 19.50 -4.07 16.68
CA PRO A 91 19.42 -4.11 15.23
C PRO A 91 18.68 -5.37 14.78
N GLY A 92 17.45 -5.19 14.32
CA GLY A 92 16.65 -6.22 13.68
C GLY A 92 17.12 -6.50 12.25
N PHE A 93 16.80 -7.69 11.75
CA PHE A 93 17.00 -8.05 10.36
C PHE A 93 15.87 -8.93 9.83
N SER A 94 15.64 -8.81 8.53
CA SER A 94 14.88 -9.74 7.71
C SER A 94 15.70 -9.97 6.46
N ILE A 95 16.07 -11.22 6.21
CA ILE A 95 16.88 -11.65 5.08
C ILE A 95 16.18 -12.80 4.37
N ASP A 96 16.18 -12.78 3.05
CA ASP A 96 15.49 -13.80 2.27
C ASP A 96 16.26 -14.20 1.01
N GLN A 97 16.04 -15.44 0.56
CA GLN A 97 16.58 -15.97 -0.69
C GLN A 97 15.60 -16.97 -1.34
N PRO A 98 15.76 -17.33 -2.63
CA PRO A 98 14.99 -18.43 -3.22
C PRO A 98 15.19 -19.73 -2.42
N VAL A 99 14.14 -20.55 -2.30
CA VAL A 99 14.23 -21.82 -1.55
C VAL A 99 15.21 -22.78 -2.25
N ALA A 100 16.33 -23.07 -1.60
CA ALA A 100 17.25 -24.15 -1.95
C ALA A 100 17.00 -25.38 -1.05
N PHE A 101 17.18 -26.57 -1.60
CA PHE A 101 16.89 -27.84 -0.89
C PHE A 101 18.14 -28.52 -0.34
N LYS A 102 19.32 -27.92 -0.51
CA LYS A 102 20.61 -28.45 -0.07
C LYS A 102 21.46 -27.33 0.51
N ASP A 103 22.20 -27.67 1.57
CA ASP A 103 23.36 -26.93 2.08
C ASP A 103 23.10 -25.43 2.29
N THR A 104 21.93 -25.12 2.87
CA THR A 104 21.55 -23.75 3.22
C THR A 104 21.93 -23.47 4.67
N ALA A 105 22.88 -22.58 4.87
CA ALA A 105 23.34 -22.14 6.18
C ALA A 105 23.07 -20.65 6.36
N MET A 106 22.71 -20.25 7.58
CA MET A 106 22.76 -18.86 7.99
C MET A 106 24.14 -18.58 8.57
N TRP A 107 24.64 -17.36 8.41
CA TRP A 107 25.83 -16.91 9.12
C TRP A 107 25.64 -15.49 9.68
N ALA A 108 26.42 -15.16 10.69
CA ALA A 108 26.52 -13.81 11.24
C ALA A 108 27.98 -13.50 11.54
N GLU A 109 28.42 -12.31 11.14
CA GLU A 109 29.76 -11.78 11.41
C GLU A 109 29.68 -10.85 12.62
N LYS A 110 30.49 -11.12 13.63
CA LYS A 110 30.60 -10.33 14.86
C LYS A 110 32.07 -10.26 15.26
N ASP A 111 32.57 -9.05 15.53
CA ASP A 111 33.96 -8.81 15.94
C ASP A 111 34.98 -9.39 14.95
N GLY A 112 34.66 -9.34 13.65
CA GLY A 112 35.49 -9.90 12.57
C GLY A 112 35.52 -11.43 12.48
N THR A 113 34.69 -12.13 13.27
CA THR A 113 34.54 -13.59 13.24
C THR A 113 33.18 -13.98 12.65
N ARG A 114 33.17 -14.89 11.68
CA ARG A 114 31.95 -15.40 11.06
C ARG A 114 31.47 -16.69 11.73
N TYR A 115 30.28 -16.64 12.31
CA TYR A 115 29.59 -17.77 12.93
C TYR A 115 28.56 -18.34 11.96
N SER A 116 28.53 -19.66 11.78
CA SER A 116 27.57 -20.36 10.90
C SER A 116 26.54 -21.12 11.74
N PHE A 117 25.29 -21.10 11.30
CA PHE A 117 24.13 -21.65 11.97
C PHE A 117 23.31 -22.50 11.00
N ASP A 118 23.02 -23.73 11.42
CA ASP A 118 22.16 -24.62 10.66
C ASP A 118 20.71 -24.16 10.74
N LEU A 119 20.03 -24.20 9.59
CA LEU A 119 18.61 -23.91 9.52
C LEU A 119 17.77 -25.15 9.86
N PRO A 120 16.59 -24.96 10.48
CA PRO A 120 15.60 -26.03 10.57
C PRO A 120 15.35 -26.63 9.18
N PRO A 121 15.41 -27.97 9.02
CA PRO A 121 15.37 -28.58 7.71
C PRO A 121 14.04 -28.33 7.01
N ILE A 122 14.12 -27.92 5.74
CA ILE A 122 12.97 -27.77 4.84
C ILE A 122 13.15 -28.74 3.68
N THR A 123 12.27 -29.73 3.61
CA THR A 123 12.40 -30.81 2.63
C THR A 123 11.54 -30.56 1.38
N ARG A 124 11.88 -31.24 0.28
CA ARG A 124 11.02 -31.29 -0.92
C ARG A 124 9.62 -31.83 -0.59
N ASN A 125 9.49 -32.69 0.42
CA ASN A 125 8.21 -33.20 0.88
C ASN A 125 7.37 -32.14 1.60
N ASP A 126 7.99 -31.19 2.31
CA ASP A 126 7.29 -30.07 2.91
C ASP A 126 6.65 -29.18 1.85
N ILE A 127 7.38 -28.86 0.77
CA ILE A 127 6.85 -28.10 -0.37
C ILE A 127 5.73 -28.87 -1.08
N ARG A 128 5.88 -30.19 -1.26
CA ARG A 128 4.81 -31.03 -1.84
C ARG A 128 3.55 -31.01 -0.98
N LYS A 129 3.67 -31.16 0.35
CA LYS A 129 2.55 -31.09 1.29
C LYS A 129 1.88 -29.71 1.28
N LEU A 130 2.68 -28.64 1.23
CA LEU A 130 2.19 -27.26 1.09
C LEU A 130 1.37 -27.10 -0.19
N LYS A 131 1.89 -27.54 -1.34
CA LYS A 131 1.15 -27.49 -2.61
C LYS A 131 -0.13 -28.31 -2.51
N LEU A 132 -0.08 -29.53 -1.98
CA LEU A 132 -1.24 -30.40 -1.83
C LEU A 132 -2.36 -29.74 -0.99
N ARG A 133 -2.00 -29.03 0.09
CA ARG A 133 -2.96 -28.28 0.94
C ARG A 133 -3.66 -27.15 0.19
N GLN A 134 -3.07 -26.62 -0.87
CA GLN A 134 -3.65 -25.56 -1.69
C GLN A 134 -4.57 -26.08 -2.82
N VAL A 135 -4.66 -27.40 -3.04
CA VAL A 135 -5.50 -27.97 -4.11
C VAL A 135 -6.98 -27.66 -3.90
N LEU A 136 -7.53 -27.89 -2.70
CA LEU A 136 -8.94 -27.64 -2.41
C LEU A 136 -9.28 -26.13 -2.41
N PRO A 137 -8.51 -25.24 -1.75
CA PRO A 137 -8.68 -23.80 -1.88
C PRO A 137 -8.65 -23.33 -3.34
N PHE A 138 -7.68 -23.82 -4.12
CA PHE A 138 -7.57 -23.50 -5.53
C PHE A 138 -8.78 -23.94 -6.34
N LEU A 139 -9.28 -25.16 -6.15
CA LEU A 139 -10.47 -25.65 -6.88
C LEU A 139 -11.71 -24.81 -6.54
N ARG A 140 -11.89 -24.44 -5.28
CA ARG A 140 -13.00 -23.55 -4.85
C ARG A 140 -12.91 -22.18 -5.51
N ASP A 141 -11.74 -21.56 -5.47
CA ASP A 141 -11.56 -20.21 -6.00
C ASP A 141 -11.56 -20.24 -7.55
N ALA A 142 -11.05 -21.29 -8.17
CA ALA A 142 -11.14 -21.52 -9.62
C ALA A 142 -12.58 -21.73 -10.09
N ALA A 143 -13.42 -22.43 -9.31
CA ALA A 143 -14.84 -22.56 -9.61
C ALA A 143 -15.56 -21.19 -9.56
N ARG A 144 -15.22 -20.34 -8.59
CA ARG A 144 -15.71 -18.95 -8.54
C ARG A 144 -15.22 -18.11 -9.71
N ALA A 145 -13.99 -18.33 -10.17
CA ALA A 145 -13.41 -17.64 -11.31
C ALA A 145 -13.91 -18.17 -12.68
N PHE A 146 -14.61 -19.30 -12.70
CA PHE A 146 -15.02 -19.97 -13.94
C PHE A 146 -15.89 -19.11 -14.87
N PRO A 147 -16.90 -18.34 -14.39
CA PRO A 147 -17.69 -17.47 -15.27
C PRO A 147 -16.87 -16.38 -15.94
N ALA A 148 -15.89 -15.79 -15.23
CA ALA A 148 -14.95 -14.84 -15.80
C ALA A 148 -13.99 -15.54 -16.79
N ALA A 149 -13.45 -16.72 -16.44
CA ALA A 149 -12.60 -17.50 -17.33
C ALA A 149 -13.31 -17.88 -18.64
N LEU A 150 -14.60 -18.24 -18.58
CA LEU A 150 -15.42 -18.51 -19.76
C LEU A 150 -15.62 -17.25 -20.59
N ARG A 151 -15.92 -16.11 -19.95
CA ARG A 151 -16.03 -14.81 -20.64
C ARG A 151 -14.76 -14.45 -21.39
N TRP A 152 -13.59 -14.61 -20.77
CA TRP A 152 -12.30 -14.37 -21.42
C TRP A 152 -12.04 -15.37 -22.57
N LEU A 153 -12.37 -16.66 -22.38
CA LEU A 153 -12.15 -17.67 -23.41
C LEU A 153 -13.01 -17.44 -24.66
N VAL A 154 -14.25 -16.98 -24.47
CA VAL A 154 -15.23 -16.79 -25.56
C VAL A 154 -15.11 -15.41 -26.20
N TRP A 155 -15.03 -14.34 -25.40
CA TRP A 155 -15.11 -12.96 -25.87
C TRP A 155 -13.82 -12.16 -25.74
N LYS A 156 -12.74 -12.77 -25.23
CA LYS A 156 -11.44 -12.10 -24.99
C LYS A 156 -11.53 -10.83 -24.12
N ASP A 157 -12.57 -10.77 -23.28
CA ASP A 157 -12.83 -9.68 -22.34
C ASP A 157 -11.62 -9.41 -21.43
N PRO A 158 -10.99 -8.23 -21.49
CA PRO A 158 -9.88 -7.86 -20.61
C PRO A 158 -10.27 -7.82 -19.12
N LEU A 159 -11.50 -7.41 -18.80
CA LEU A 159 -12.02 -7.30 -17.43
C LEU A 159 -12.13 -8.68 -16.76
N ALA A 160 -12.43 -9.69 -17.57
CA ALA A 160 -12.46 -11.07 -17.10
C ALA A 160 -11.09 -11.56 -16.60
N VAL A 161 -9.97 -11.08 -17.17
CA VAL A 161 -8.62 -11.44 -16.68
C VAL A 161 -8.35 -10.82 -15.31
N ALA A 162 -8.72 -9.55 -15.12
CA ALA A 162 -8.61 -8.87 -13.83
C ALA A 162 -9.48 -9.57 -12.77
N GLN A 163 -10.70 -9.96 -13.11
CA GLN A 163 -11.61 -10.72 -12.23
C GLN A 163 -11.06 -12.11 -11.87
N ILE A 164 -10.41 -12.82 -12.80
CA ILE A 164 -9.77 -14.11 -12.52
C ILE A 164 -8.60 -13.93 -11.54
N LYS A 165 -7.69 -12.98 -11.80
CA LYS A 165 -6.56 -12.72 -10.90
C LYS A 165 -7.05 -12.32 -9.50
N THR A 166 -8.11 -11.54 -9.45
CA THR A 166 -8.80 -11.12 -8.22
C THR A 166 -9.35 -12.28 -7.42
N ILE A 167 -10.17 -13.14 -8.04
CA ILE A 167 -10.83 -14.25 -7.34
C ILE A 167 -9.79 -15.25 -6.84
N LEU A 168 -8.72 -15.43 -7.61
CA LEU A 168 -7.57 -16.26 -7.24
C LEU A 168 -6.58 -15.55 -6.32
N LYS A 169 -6.85 -14.28 -5.95
CA LYS A 169 -6.02 -13.43 -5.10
C LYS A 169 -4.56 -13.37 -5.56
N LEU A 170 -4.34 -13.19 -6.85
CA LEU A 170 -3.04 -13.07 -7.52
C LEU A 170 -2.63 -11.61 -7.78
N ASN A 171 -3.45 -10.62 -7.42
CA ASN A 171 -3.13 -9.19 -7.61
C ASN A 171 -2.01 -8.76 -6.67
N THR A 172 -1.02 -8.02 -7.15
CA THR A 172 0.12 -7.58 -6.32
C THR A 172 -0.25 -6.52 -5.27
N VAL A 173 -1.36 -5.80 -5.46
CA VAL A 173 -1.84 -4.74 -4.55
C VAL A 173 -3.01 -5.25 -3.69
N PRO A 174 -3.00 -5.01 -2.36
CA PRO A 174 -4.16 -5.29 -1.48
C PRO A 174 -5.39 -4.46 -1.89
N ARG A 175 -6.55 -5.10 -1.90
CA ARG A 175 -7.85 -4.48 -2.28
C ARG A 175 -8.45 -3.66 -1.15
N SER A 176 -9.34 -2.73 -1.49
CA SER A 176 -9.99 -1.80 -0.57
C SER A 176 -11.52 -1.96 -0.56
N VAL A 177 -12.20 -1.18 0.29
CA VAL A 177 -13.67 -1.20 0.43
C VAL A 177 -14.31 -0.12 -0.44
N GLN A 178 -15.52 -0.40 -0.95
CA GLN A 178 -16.30 0.57 -1.71
C GLN A 178 -16.61 1.80 -0.85
N LEU A 179 -16.29 2.98 -1.38
CA LEU A 179 -16.51 4.26 -0.75
C LEU A 179 -17.98 4.67 -0.88
N ASN A 180 -18.49 5.32 0.18
CA ASN A 180 -19.82 5.90 0.19
C ASN A 180 -19.79 7.28 -0.50
N SER A 181 -20.20 7.35 -1.77
CA SER A 181 -20.19 8.59 -2.55
C SER A 181 -21.09 9.70 -1.97
N PHE A 182 -22.05 9.33 -1.11
CA PHE A 182 -22.93 10.28 -0.42
C PHE A 182 -22.25 11.06 0.71
N LEU A 183 -20.98 10.77 1.07
CA LEU A 183 -20.30 11.47 2.15
C LEU A 183 -20.33 12.99 2.00
N PHE A 184 -20.29 13.53 0.78
CA PHE A 184 -20.36 14.98 0.51
C PHE A 184 -21.65 15.40 -0.19
N ALA A 185 -22.73 14.61 -0.08
CA ALA A 185 -23.99 14.93 -0.73
C ALA A 185 -24.57 16.25 -0.18
N GLN A 186 -24.66 17.28 -1.04
CA GLN A 186 -25.33 18.55 -0.74
C GLN A 186 -26.71 18.65 -1.40
N ASP A 187 -26.93 17.87 -2.47
CA ASP A 187 -28.13 17.94 -3.31
C ASP A 187 -29.22 16.93 -2.90
N VAL A 188 -28.98 16.17 -1.83
CA VAL A 188 -29.99 15.24 -1.28
C VAL A 188 -30.78 16.00 -0.22
N GLU A 189 -31.98 16.46 -0.58
CA GLU A 189 -32.99 16.89 0.38
C GLU A 189 -33.42 15.67 1.20
N ILE A 190 -32.74 15.40 2.31
CA ILE A 190 -33.30 14.53 3.35
C ILE A 190 -34.05 15.43 4.32
N GLU A 191 -35.27 15.02 4.68
CA GLU A 191 -35.97 15.44 5.89
C GLU A 191 -35.20 14.98 7.15
N SER A 192 -33.87 15.14 7.23
CA SER A 192 -33.13 14.97 8.48
C SER A 192 -33.31 16.25 9.28
N VAL A 193 -34.56 16.53 9.66
CA VAL A 193 -34.84 17.52 10.68
C VAL A 193 -34.10 17.01 11.92
N PRO A 194 -33.12 17.76 12.47
CA PRO A 194 -32.45 17.36 13.69
C PRO A 194 -33.52 16.99 14.71
N PRO A 195 -33.34 15.94 15.54
CA PRO A 195 -34.33 15.58 16.54
C PRO A 195 -34.81 16.84 17.26
N ALA A 196 -36.13 17.07 17.34
CA ALA A 196 -36.70 18.37 17.72
C ALA A 196 -36.16 18.91 19.07
N ALA A 197 -35.64 18.03 19.92
CA ALA A 197 -35.06 18.33 21.23
C ALA A 197 -33.52 18.39 21.28
N LEU A 198 -32.79 18.22 20.16
CA LEU A 198 -31.32 18.12 20.16
C LEU A 198 -30.68 19.35 20.82
N ALA A 199 -31.10 20.57 20.46
CA ALA A 199 -30.55 21.81 21.00
C ALA A 199 -30.84 22.02 22.50
N GLU A 200 -31.84 21.32 23.06
CA GLU A 200 -32.23 21.39 24.47
C GLU A 200 -31.69 20.20 25.28
N THR A 201 -31.02 19.25 24.62
CA THR A 201 -30.55 18.02 25.25
C THR A 201 -29.38 18.31 26.18
N GLY A 202 -29.60 18.07 27.48
CA GLY A 202 -28.59 18.19 28.51
C GLY A 202 -27.50 17.11 28.40
N ILE A 203 -26.25 17.52 28.59
CA ILE A 203 -25.11 16.61 28.75
C ILE A 203 -24.35 16.86 30.05
N THR A 204 -23.81 15.79 30.64
CA THR A 204 -22.84 15.87 31.73
C THR A 204 -21.48 15.38 31.23
N ILE A 205 -20.50 16.27 31.21
CA ILE A 205 -19.11 15.98 30.84
C ILE A 205 -18.37 15.51 32.10
N VAL A 206 -17.74 14.35 32.02
CA VAL A 206 -16.91 13.77 33.07
C VAL A 206 -15.45 13.88 32.66
N LEU A 207 -14.66 14.62 33.43
CA LEU A 207 -13.27 14.92 33.16
C LEU A 207 -12.38 14.44 34.32
N PRO A 208 -11.86 13.20 34.30
CA PRO A 208 -10.84 12.77 35.25
C PRO A 208 -9.51 13.49 34.96
N VAL A 209 -8.86 13.99 36.00
CA VAL A 209 -7.59 14.74 35.91
C VAL A 209 -6.56 14.08 36.81
N TYR A 210 -5.46 13.64 36.21
CA TYR A 210 -4.26 13.19 36.91
C TYR A 210 -3.03 13.73 36.17
N ASN A 211 -2.42 14.79 36.70
CA ASN A 211 -1.41 15.61 36.02
C ASN A 211 -1.95 16.33 34.76
N ALA A 212 -1.07 16.65 33.79
CA ALA A 212 -1.37 17.41 32.56
C ALA A 212 -1.66 18.92 32.76
N ALA A 213 -0.97 19.56 33.71
CA ALA A 213 -1.11 20.99 33.98
C ALA A 213 -0.84 21.89 32.75
N ASP A 214 -0.06 21.41 31.78
CA ASP A 214 0.28 22.11 30.54
C ASP A 214 -0.84 22.08 29.48
N LEU A 215 -1.71 21.06 29.52
CA LEU A 215 -2.80 20.87 28.53
C LEU A 215 -4.16 21.33 29.07
N LEU A 216 -4.36 21.20 30.38
CA LEU A 216 -5.62 21.44 31.06
C LEU A 216 -6.24 22.84 30.81
N PRO A 217 -5.46 23.94 30.75
CA PRO A 217 -6.01 25.26 30.40
C PRO A 217 -6.73 25.27 29.06
N ASP A 218 -6.10 24.71 28.03
CA ASP A 218 -6.64 24.72 26.67
C ASP A 218 -7.84 23.77 26.54
N VAL A 219 -7.79 22.61 27.19
CA VAL A 219 -8.92 21.65 27.21
C VAL A 219 -10.15 22.25 27.86
N LEU A 220 -10.01 22.85 29.05
CA LEU A 220 -11.14 23.48 29.75
C LEU A 220 -11.68 24.70 29.00
N ASN A 221 -10.79 25.52 28.41
CA ASN A 221 -11.21 26.65 27.57
C ASN A 221 -12.05 26.16 26.38
N ARG A 222 -11.63 25.08 25.70
CA ARG A 222 -12.39 24.47 24.60
C ARG A 222 -13.72 23.89 25.07
N VAL A 223 -13.78 23.20 26.20
CA VAL A 223 -15.05 22.71 26.75
C VAL A 223 -16.03 23.86 26.95
N CYS A 224 -15.61 24.96 27.56
CA CYS A 224 -16.49 26.11 27.78
C CYS A 224 -16.88 26.83 26.48
N ALA A 225 -15.94 27.01 25.55
CA ALA A 225 -16.16 27.80 24.33
C ALA A 225 -16.85 27.04 23.20
N ASN A 226 -16.59 25.73 23.07
CA ASN A 226 -16.96 24.96 21.88
C ASN A 226 -18.19 24.06 22.07
N THR A 227 -18.67 23.89 23.31
CA THR A 227 -19.82 23.03 23.61
C THR A 227 -21.13 23.74 23.32
N ASP A 228 -21.89 23.23 22.35
CA ASP A 228 -23.09 23.88 21.80
C ASP A 228 -24.42 23.34 22.35
N LEU A 229 -24.37 22.43 23.32
CA LEU A 229 -25.53 21.91 24.05
C LEU A 229 -25.58 22.44 25.50
N PRO A 230 -26.73 22.43 26.18
CA PRO A 230 -26.79 22.61 27.63
C PRO A 230 -25.87 21.59 28.32
N TRP A 231 -24.88 22.07 29.07
CA TRP A 231 -23.84 21.20 29.63
C TRP A 231 -23.58 21.43 31.11
N ARG A 232 -23.14 20.36 31.78
CA ARG A 232 -22.53 20.33 33.11
C ARG A 232 -21.14 19.71 33.00
N LEU A 233 -20.25 20.05 33.92
CA LEU A 233 -18.90 19.50 33.97
C LEU A 233 -18.57 18.99 35.38
N ILE A 234 -18.21 17.72 35.47
CA ILE A 234 -17.70 17.09 36.69
C ILE A 234 -16.23 16.82 36.49
N ILE A 235 -15.39 17.57 37.19
CA ILE A 235 -13.93 17.40 37.22
C ILE A 235 -13.58 16.54 38.43
N ILE A 236 -12.93 15.39 38.21
CA ILE A 236 -12.39 14.57 39.29
C ILE A 236 -10.86 14.73 39.28
N GLU A 237 -10.34 15.52 40.21
CA GLU A 237 -8.90 15.64 40.45
C GLU A 237 -8.44 14.44 41.28
N ASP A 238 -7.65 13.56 40.68
CA ASP A 238 -7.30 12.25 41.25
C ASP A 238 -5.94 12.25 41.98
N CYS A 239 -5.73 13.24 42.83
CA CYS A 239 -4.52 13.40 43.63
C CYS A 239 -3.26 13.42 42.75
N SER A 240 -3.23 14.36 41.80
CA SER A 240 -2.13 14.62 40.88
C SER A 240 -0.81 14.76 41.64
N SER A 241 0.24 14.13 41.11
CA SER A 241 1.59 14.28 41.64
C SER A 241 2.17 15.67 41.36
N ASP A 242 1.71 16.32 40.29
CA ASP A 242 2.03 17.72 40.02
C ASP A 242 1.23 18.63 40.97
N THR A 243 1.95 19.21 41.94
CA THR A 243 1.40 20.09 42.97
C THR A 243 0.74 21.37 42.41
N ALA A 244 0.99 21.72 41.14
CA ALA A 244 0.40 22.90 40.51
C ALA A 244 -1.08 22.68 40.10
N VAL A 245 -1.51 21.44 39.88
CA VAL A 245 -2.83 21.12 39.30
C VAL A 245 -3.99 21.58 40.19
N ARG A 246 -4.00 21.22 41.48
CA ARG A 246 -5.09 21.59 42.41
C ARG A 246 -5.24 23.10 42.59
N PRO A 247 -4.17 23.85 42.95
CA PRO A 247 -4.27 25.31 43.04
C PRO A 247 -4.76 25.93 41.74
N TRP A 248 -4.27 25.43 40.60
CA TRP A 248 -4.69 25.92 39.29
C TRP A 248 -6.18 25.66 39.02
N LEU A 249 -6.70 24.45 39.26
CA LEU A 249 -8.11 24.10 39.07
C LEU A 249 -9.04 24.94 39.95
N ARG A 250 -8.67 25.14 41.23
CA ARG A 250 -9.42 25.99 42.16
C ARG A 250 -9.45 27.46 41.70
N ASN A 251 -8.32 27.98 41.22
CA ASN A 251 -8.22 29.33 40.68
C ASN A 251 -8.98 29.50 39.37
N TRP A 252 -8.92 28.50 38.48
CA TRP A 252 -9.69 28.49 37.25
C TRP A 252 -11.19 28.53 37.57
N LEU A 253 -11.68 27.66 38.45
CA LEU A 253 -13.09 27.60 38.85
C LEU A 253 -13.58 28.92 39.47
N SER A 254 -12.76 29.56 40.31
CA SER A 254 -13.12 30.85 40.92
C SER A 254 -13.01 32.04 39.96
N SER A 255 -12.35 31.88 38.82
CA SER A 255 -12.24 32.91 37.78
C SER A 255 -13.40 32.89 36.78
N LEU A 256 -14.22 31.83 36.77
CA LEU A 256 -15.40 31.72 35.90
C LEU A 256 -16.51 32.67 36.35
N ASP A 257 -17.36 33.07 35.43
CA ASP A 257 -18.59 33.78 35.78
C ASP A 257 -19.54 32.84 36.56
N GLN A 258 -20.41 33.42 37.40
CA GLN A 258 -21.28 32.64 38.28
C GLN A 258 -22.14 31.62 37.52
N THR A 259 -22.60 31.95 36.31
CA THR A 259 -23.48 31.06 35.53
C THR A 259 -22.74 29.82 35.05
N THR A 260 -21.47 29.98 34.66
CA THR A 260 -20.61 28.85 34.30
C THR A 260 -20.17 28.08 35.55
N GLN A 261 -19.81 28.77 36.63
CA GLN A 261 -19.41 28.16 37.89
C GLN A 261 -20.49 27.23 38.46
N ASP A 262 -21.77 27.62 38.38
CA ASP A 262 -22.92 26.82 38.84
C ASP A 262 -23.10 25.49 38.07
N ARG A 263 -22.44 25.33 36.92
CA ARG A 263 -22.49 24.12 36.07
C ARG A 263 -21.29 23.20 36.28
N VAL A 264 -20.30 23.63 37.07
CA VAL A 264 -19.02 22.93 37.24
C VAL A 264 -18.88 22.41 38.66
N SER A 265 -18.62 21.10 38.80
CA SER A 265 -18.32 20.44 40.07
C SER A 265 -16.86 19.97 40.07
N LEU A 266 -16.04 20.52 40.96
CA LEU A 266 -14.66 20.05 41.19
C LEU A 266 -14.62 19.13 42.42
N ILE A 267 -14.23 17.89 42.22
CA ILE A 267 -14.08 16.88 43.26
C ILE A 267 -12.61 16.48 43.37
N GLU A 268 -12.02 16.66 44.54
CA GLU A 268 -10.61 16.31 44.79
C GLU A 268 -10.56 15.01 45.60
N ASN A 269 -9.88 13.98 45.10
CA ASN A 269 -9.69 12.73 45.83
C ASN A 269 -8.54 12.84 46.83
N ASP A 270 -8.68 12.31 48.05
CA ASP A 270 -7.60 12.38 49.05
C ASP A 270 -6.37 11.53 48.68
N GLN A 271 -6.55 10.55 47.79
CA GLN A 271 -5.50 9.66 47.29
C GLN A 271 -5.74 9.37 45.81
N ASN A 272 -4.71 8.93 45.08
CA ASN A 272 -4.84 8.51 43.68
C ASN A 272 -5.61 7.18 43.62
N LEU A 273 -6.87 7.24 43.19
CA LEU A 273 -7.78 6.10 43.04
C LEU A 273 -7.62 5.41 41.67
N GLY A 274 -6.96 6.07 40.73
CA GLY A 274 -6.83 5.65 39.34
C GLY A 274 -8.05 6.03 38.51
N PHE A 275 -7.88 5.94 37.19
CA PHE A 275 -8.87 6.34 36.19
C PHE A 275 -10.25 5.73 36.45
N ILE A 276 -10.32 4.40 36.62
CA ILE A 276 -11.58 3.64 36.72
C ILE A 276 -12.42 4.10 37.92
N GLN A 277 -11.79 4.22 39.10
CA GLN A 277 -12.51 4.58 40.32
C GLN A 277 -12.93 6.05 40.30
N SER A 278 -12.09 6.93 39.77
CA SER A 278 -12.42 8.35 39.56
C SER A 278 -13.60 8.53 38.61
N VAL A 279 -13.61 7.81 37.49
CA VAL A 279 -14.73 7.83 36.54
C VAL A 279 -16.01 7.25 37.15
N ASN A 280 -15.93 6.13 37.90
CA ASN A 280 -17.09 5.56 38.58
C ASN A 280 -17.71 6.53 39.60
N LYS A 281 -16.89 7.26 40.36
CA LYS A 281 -17.35 8.32 41.27
C LYS A 281 -18.04 9.45 40.51
N ALA A 282 -17.52 9.84 39.35
CA ALA A 282 -18.16 10.83 38.49
C ALA A 282 -19.50 10.34 37.91
N PHE A 283 -19.59 9.08 37.49
CA PHE A 283 -20.85 8.47 37.01
C PHE A 283 -21.92 8.48 38.10
N GLU A 284 -21.56 8.16 39.35
CA GLU A 284 -22.48 8.25 40.48
C GLU A 284 -23.04 9.66 40.67
N LEU A 285 -22.20 10.69 40.54
CA LEU A 285 -22.60 12.09 40.62
C LEU A 285 -23.41 12.56 39.40
N ALA A 286 -23.16 11.99 38.21
CA ALA A 286 -23.83 12.35 36.98
C ALA A 286 -25.25 11.75 36.86
N LEU A 287 -25.44 10.52 37.32
CA LEU A 287 -26.70 9.77 37.20
C LEU A 287 -27.96 10.51 37.69
N PRO A 288 -27.94 11.24 38.82
CA PRO A 288 -29.09 12.01 39.29
C PRO A 288 -29.54 13.14 38.35
N PHE A 289 -28.67 13.66 37.47
CA PHE A 289 -29.04 14.72 36.52
C PHE A 289 -29.91 14.19 35.38
N GLY A 290 -29.84 12.90 35.06
CA GLY A 290 -30.60 12.29 33.97
C GLY A 290 -30.12 12.64 32.56
N ASP A 291 -29.01 13.38 32.44
CA ASP A 291 -28.38 13.77 31.18
C ASP A 291 -27.58 12.62 30.56
N HIS A 292 -27.36 12.67 29.25
CA HIS A 292 -26.34 11.84 28.60
C HIS A 292 -24.95 12.22 29.11
N VAL A 293 -24.06 11.23 29.25
CA VAL A 293 -22.71 11.46 29.81
C VAL A 293 -21.68 11.46 28.70
N VAL A 294 -20.72 12.39 28.74
CA VAL A 294 -19.52 12.31 27.90
C VAL A 294 -18.32 12.10 28.79
N LEU A 295 -17.64 10.97 28.62
CA LEU A 295 -16.32 10.75 29.19
C LEU A 295 -15.29 11.47 28.32
N LEU A 296 -14.55 12.41 28.89
CA LEU A 296 -13.56 13.23 28.19
C LEU A 296 -12.24 13.21 28.96
N ASN A 297 -11.14 12.85 28.30
CA ASN A 297 -9.81 12.92 28.91
C ASN A 297 -9.32 14.37 29.04
N SER A 298 -8.43 14.61 30.00
CA SER A 298 -7.79 15.92 30.25
C SER A 298 -6.78 16.36 29.17
N ASP A 299 -6.65 15.60 28.09
CA ASP A 299 -5.77 15.83 26.93
C ASP A 299 -6.51 15.68 25.58
N ALA A 300 -7.84 15.71 25.62
CA ALA A 300 -8.72 15.69 24.46
C ALA A 300 -9.22 17.11 24.12
N PHE A 301 -8.91 17.60 22.92
CA PHE A 301 -9.21 18.97 22.50
C PHE A 301 -10.42 18.94 21.56
N VAL A 302 -11.58 19.24 22.13
CA VAL A 302 -12.85 19.23 21.39
C VAL A 302 -12.93 20.39 20.38
N PRO A 303 -13.40 20.14 19.14
CA PRO A 303 -13.59 21.18 18.13
C PRO A 303 -14.89 21.97 18.38
N GLU A 304 -15.11 23.04 17.63
CA GLU A 304 -16.36 23.83 17.68
C GLU A 304 -17.59 22.95 17.40
N ARG A 305 -18.66 23.15 18.18
CA ARG A 305 -19.97 22.49 18.00
C ARG A 305 -19.88 20.95 17.96
N TRP A 306 -19.02 20.39 18.80
CA TRP A 306 -18.76 18.95 18.85
C TRP A 306 -19.90 18.17 19.52
N ALA A 307 -20.55 18.76 20.54
CA ALA A 307 -21.44 18.05 21.44
C ALA A 307 -22.75 17.65 20.75
N SER A 308 -23.38 18.57 20.01
CA SER A 308 -24.60 18.26 19.26
C SER A 308 -24.38 17.16 18.23
N ARG A 309 -23.24 17.18 17.53
CA ARG A 309 -22.84 16.14 16.58
C ARG A 309 -22.65 14.79 17.30
N LEU A 310 -21.93 14.76 18.42
CA LEU A 310 -21.62 13.51 19.12
C LEU A 310 -22.87 12.85 19.74
N ILE A 311 -23.82 13.65 20.22
CA ILE A 311 -25.06 13.18 20.86
C ILE A 311 -26.13 12.79 19.84
N ARG A 312 -26.14 13.40 18.66
CA ARG A 312 -27.17 13.19 17.63
C ARG A 312 -27.49 11.70 17.36
N PRO A 313 -26.52 10.78 17.17
CA PRO A 313 -26.84 9.38 16.90
C PRO A 313 -27.56 8.67 18.06
N ILE A 314 -27.35 9.11 19.32
CA ILE A 314 -28.04 8.59 20.50
C ILE A 314 -29.52 8.97 20.48
N LEU A 315 -29.85 10.16 19.96
CA LEU A 315 -31.22 10.64 19.85
C LEU A 315 -31.95 10.07 18.62
N GLU A 316 -31.23 9.78 17.54
CA GLU A 316 -31.79 9.20 16.32
C GLU A 316 -32.08 7.69 16.46
N HIS A 317 -31.39 7.01 17.39
CA HIS A 317 -31.47 5.57 17.56
C HIS A 317 -31.54 5.14 19.03
N ASP A 318 -32.65 4.52 19.43
CA ASP A 318 -32.91 4.09 20.81
C ASP A 318 -31.90 3.05 21.35
N ASN A 319 -31.21 2.33 20.48
CA ASN A 319 -30.28 1.26 20.86
C ASN A 319 -28.80 1.67 20.80
N VAL A 320 -28.47 2.93 20.57
CA VAL A 320 -27.08 3.41 20.61
C VAL A 320 -26.67 3.65 22.05
N ALA A 321 -25.70 2.85 22.50
CA ALA A 321 -25.15 2.91 23.85
C ALA A 321 -23.98 3.89 23.94
N THR A 322 -23.08 3.88 22.95
CA THR A 322 -21.95 4.82 22.91
C THR A 322 -21.69 5.36 21.51
N VAL A 323 -21.11 6.55 21.47
CA VAL A 323 -20.58 7.18 20.26
C VAL A 323 -19.18 7.70 20.53
N THR A 324 -18.23 7.37 19.66
CA THR A 324 -16.82 7.79 19.76
C THR A 324 -16.41 8.52 18.47
N PRO A 325 -15.84 9.74 18.55
CA PRO A 325 -15.38 10.48 17.39
C PRO A 325 -14.06 9.91 16.85
N MET A 326 -13.70 10.27 15.61
CA MET A 326 -12.37 9.99 15.08
C MET A 326 -11.30 10.88 15.73
N SER A 327 -10.05 10.41 15.74
CA SER A 327 -8.92 11.12 16.37
C SER A 327 -7.59 10.80 15.70
N ASN A 328 -6.53 11.51 16.05
CA ASN A 328 -5.14 11.17 15.71
C ASN A 328 -4.55 10.04 16.58
N ASP A 329 -5.22 9.68 17.69
CA ASP A 329 -4.79 8.61 18.61
C ASP A 329 -6.02 7.96 19.30
N ALA A 330 -6.78 7.15 18.56
CA ALA A 330 -7.99 6.48 19.08
C ALA A 330 -8.15 5.06 18.52
N GLU A 331 -7.07 4.28 18.51
CA GLU A 331 -7.06 2.88 18.07
C GLU A 331 -7.75 2.68 16.70
N ILE A 332 -8.86 1.92 16.65
CA ILE A 332 -9.64 1.64 15.44
C ILE A 332 -10.30 2.88 14.82
N PHE A 333 -10.35 4.01 15.54
CA PHE A 333 -10.86 5.31 15.06
C PHE A 333 -9.74 6.28 14.64
N THR A 334 -8.49 5.81 14.55
CA THR A 334 -7.31 6.66 14.25
C THR A 334 -7.22 7.11 12.79
N VAL A 335 -6.99 8.41 12.57
CA VAL A 335 -6.69 9.04 11.27
C VAL A 335 -5.23 9.54 11.30
N PRO A 336 -4.48 9.51 10.19
CA PRO A 336 -4.86 9.11 8.84
C PRO A 336 -4.94 7.59 8.62
N VAL A 337 -4.17 6.81 9.38
CA VAL A 337 -4.06 5.36 9.20
C VAL A 337 -4.60 4.67 10.45
N ILE A 338 -5.49 3.68 10.26
CA ILE A 338 -6.13 2.95 11.35
C ILE A 338 -5.09 2.33 12.29
N CYS A 339 -5.31 2.45 13.59
CA CYS A 339 -4.40 1.99 14.66
C CYS A 339 -2.97 2.55 14.62
N GLN A 340 -2.71 3.61 13.84
CA GLN A 340 -1.39 4.22 13.73
C GLN A 340 -1.43 5.67 14.21
N ARG A 341 -1.01 5.87 15.46
CA ARG A 341 -0.96 7.19 16.09
C ARG A 341 -0.16 8.21 15.26
N THR A 342 -0.69 9.43 15.16
CA THR A 342 0.02 10.58 14.62
C THR A 342 0.04 11.77 15.59
N LYS A 343 1.07 12.61 15.49
CA LYS A 343 1.16 13.87 16.23
C LYS A 343 0.65 14.99 15.35
N LEU A 344 -0.17 15.86 15.92
CA LEU A 344 -0.69 17.04 15.25
C LEU A 344 0.01 18.31 15.73
N ALA A 345 0.17 19.27 14.83
CA ALA A 345 0.55 20.63 15.16
C ALA A 345 -0.68 21.42 15.63
N PRO A 346 -0.51 22.48 16.44
CA PRO A 346 -1.63 23.30 16.90
C PRO A 346 -2.54 23.78 15.76
N GLY A 347 -3.85 23.56 15.92
CA GLY A 347 -4.87 23.96 14.94
C GLY A 347 -5.06 23.00 13.75
N GLU A 348 -4.24 21.95 13.59
CA GLU A 348 -4.47 20.96 12.53
C GLU A 348 -5.77 20.18 12.74
N ALA A 349 -6.05 19.79 13.99
CA ALA A 349 -7.27 19.06 14.32
C ALA A 349 -8.54 19.85 13.98
N ASP A 350 -8.56 21.16 14.23
CA ASP A 350 -9.70 22.03 13.89
C ASP A 350 -9.91 22.11 12.37
N LYS A 351 -8.83 22.12 11.58
CA LYS A 351 -8.93 22.10 10.11
C LYS A 351 -9.42 20.76 9.58
N ILE A 352 -9.02 19.65 10.20
CA ILE A 352 -9.53 18.31 9.88
C ILE A 352 -11.03 18.24 10.23
N ASP A 353 -11.42 18.72 11.41
CA ASP A 353 -12.83 18.75 11.83
C ASP A 353 -13.70 19.63 10.93
N LYS A 354 -13.20 20.76 10.43
CA LYS A 354 -13.91 21.56 9.41
C LYS A 354 -14.28 20.76 8.18
N THR A 355 -13.46 19.78 7.78
CA THR A 355 -13.82 18.85 6.69
C THR A 355 -14.87 17.85 7.15
N ALA A 356 -14.74 17.33 8.38
CA ALA A 356 -15.71 16.43 8.99
C ALA A 356 -17.13 17.04 9.07
N GLN A 357 -17.22 18.35 9.32
CA GLN A 357 -18.49 19.09 9.34
C GLN A 357 -19.22 19.13 7.99
N LEU A 358 -18.52 18.86 6.88
CA LEU A 358 -19.11 18.78 5.54
C LEU A 358 -19.75 17.42 5.25
N PHE A 359 -19.55 16.43 6.14
CA PHE A 359 -20.03 15.08 5.90
C PHE A 359 -21.54 14.99 6.05
N PHE A 360 -22.15 14.26 5.13
CA PHE A 360 -23.58 13.98 5.16
C PHE A 360 -23.92 13.13 6.39
N PRO A 361 -24.83 13.58 7.27
CA PRO A 361 -25.17 12.85 8.49
C PRO A 361 -25.65 11.43 8.21
N GLY A 362 -25.01 10.43 8.82
CA GLY A 362 -25.32 9.01 8.65
C GLY A 362 -24.49 8.32 7.56
N ALA A 363 -23.85 9.06 6.66
CA ALA A 363 -22.83 8.52 5.75
C ALA A 363 -21.46 8.35 6.44
N ASP A 364 -21.35 8.80 7.68
CA ASP A 364 -20.14 8.93 8.49
C ASP A 364 -20.18 8.11 9.78
N LEU A 365 -21.21 7.30 9.99
CA LEU A 365 -21.38 6.43 11.17
C LEU A 365 -21.08 4.97 10.83
N ALA A 366 -20.50 4.23 11.77
CA ALA A 366 -20.35 2.79 11.67
C ALA A 366 -20.45 2.09 13.03
N ASP A 367 -21.03 0.89 13.05
CA ASP A 367 -20.99 0.00 14.21
C ASP A 367 -19.54 -0.45 14.48
N ALA A 368 -19.15 -0.40 15.76
CA ALA A 368 -17.84 -0.78 16.25
C ALA A 368 -17.96 -1.83 17.36
N PRO A 369 -16.94 -2.68 17.56
CA PRO A 369 -16.93 -3.66 18.64
C PRO A 369 -16.82 -3.03 20.04
N THR A 370 -16.33 -1.79 20.13
CA THR A 370 -16.20 -1.02 21.37
C THR A 370 -16.15 0.48 21.08
N GLY A 371 -16.48 1.30 22.09
CA GLY A 371 -16.06 2.70 22.13
C GLY A 371 -14.66 2.86 22.70
N VAL A 372 -14.04 4.05 22.52
CA VAL A 372 -12.73 4.41 23.08
C VAL A 372 -12.89 5.56 24.07
N GLY A 373 -12.42 5.37 25.31
CA GLY A 373 -12.73 6.23 26.45
C GLY A 373 -12.09 7.63 26.48
N PHE A 374 -11.32 8.04 25.46
CA PHE A 374 -10.70 9.37 25.44
C PHE A 374 -11.70 10.50 25.24
N CYS A 375 -12.74 10.22 24.44
CA CYS A 375 -13.89 11.07 24.17
C CYS A 375 -15.03 10.14 23.76
N MET A 376 -15.93 9.83 24.68
CA MET A 376 -17.00 8.85 24.46
C MET A 376 -18.31 9.35 25.04
N ALA A 377 -19.30 9.58 24.17
CA ALA A 377 -20.67 9.79 24.63
C ALA A 377 -21.27 8.45 25.06
N ILE A 378 -21.99 8.47 26.17
CA ILE A 378 -22.64 7.33 26.81
C ILE A 378 -24.12 7.69 27.00
N ASN A 379 -24.98 6.87 26.42
CA ASN A 379 -26.41 7.02 26.57
C ASN A 379 -26.84 6.74 28.03
N VAL A 380 -27.51 7.71 28.66
CA VAL A 380 -27.94 7.63 30.06
C VAL A 380 -28.78 6.40 30.36
N LYS A 381 -29.61 5.93 29.41
CA LYS A 381 -30.41 4.70 29.59
C LYS A 381 -29.51 3.49 29.83
N PHE A 382 -28.40 3.37 29.09
CA PHE A 382 -27.45 2.27 29.25
C PHE A 382 -26.53 2.45 30.45
N LEU A 383 -26.14 3.70 30.77
CA LEU A 383 -25.40 3.99 32.00
C LEU A 383 -26.21 3.62 33.26
N GLN A 384 -27.53 3.85 33.26
CA GLN A 384 -28.40 3.41 34.36
C GLN A 384 -28.43 1.87 34.51
N MET A 385 -28.29 1.13 33.41
CA MET A 385 -28.22 -0.35 33.41
C MET A 385 -26.85 -0.90 33.84
N GLN A 386 -25.78 -0.19 33.53
CA GLN A 386 -24.40 -0.53 33.90
C GLN A 386 -23.69 0.72 34.42
N LYS A 387 -23.87 0.99 35.71
CA LYS A 387 -23.48 2.25 36.36
C LYS A 387 -21.98 2.42 36.54
N THR A 388 -21.22 1.33 36.45
CA THR A 388 -19.79 1.32 36.75
C THR A 388 -18.98 0.55 35.72
N LEU A 389 -17.76 1.05 35.50
CA LEU A 389 -16.63 0.34 34.92
C LEU A 389 -16.11 -0.70 35.91
N ASP A 390 -15.58 -1.83 35.41
CA ASP A 390 -15.08 -2.90 36.28
C ASP A 390 -13.72 -2.54 36.89
N THR A 391 -13.67 -2.42 38.22
CA THR A 391 -12.44 -2.13 38.97
C THR A 391 -11.41 -3.27 38.91
N GLY A 392 -11.79 -4.45 38.41
CA GLY A 392 -10.88 -5.58 38.17
C GLY A 392 -9.76 -5.29 37.17
N PHE A 393 -9.87 -4.24 36.37
CA PHE A 393 -8.83 -3.76 35.43
C PHE A 393 -7.79 -2.85 36.10
N GLY A 394 -7.90 -2.60 37.41
CA GLY A 394 -6.91 -1.85 38.17
C GLY A 394 -6.88 -0.37 37.79
N ARG A 395 -5.79 0.07 37.16
CA ARG A 395 -5.52 1.51 36.87
C ARG A 395 -5.98 1.97 35.47
N GLY A 396 -6.59 1.09 34.67
CA GLY A 396 -7.13 1.39 33.35
C GLY A 396 -6.72 0.36 32.28
N TYR A 397 -7.07 0.62 31.02
CA TYR A 397 -6.95 -0.26 29.86
C TYR A 397 -7.85 -1.50 29.93
N GLY A 398 -8.93 -1.50 29.13
CA GLY A 398 -9.85 -2.64 28.95
C GLY A 398 -11.17 -2.51 29.69
N GLU A 399 -11.29 -1.57 30.63
CA GLU A 399 -12.53 -1.28 31.35
C GLU A 399 -13.66 -0.78 30.45
N GLU A 400 -13.33 0.01 29.44
CA GLU A 400 -14.26 0.53 28.44
C GLU A 400 -14.70 -0.58 27.49
N VAL A 401 -13.78 -1.48 27.13
CA VAL A 401 -14.07 -2.68 26.33
C VAL A 401 -15.04 -3.59 27.08
N ASP A 402 -14.75 -3.87 28.36
CA ASP A 402 -15.59 -4.70 29.21
C ASP A 402 -16.98 -4.07 29.46
N TRP A 403 -17.05 -2.75 29.62
CA TRP A 403 -18.34 -2.05 29.72
C TRP A 403 -19.13 -2.15 28.40
N CYS A 404 -18.49 -1.89 27.26
CA CYS A 404 -19.12 -1.98 25.94
C CYS A 404 -19.64 -3.39 25.67
N GLN A 405 -18.82 -4.41 25.86
CA GLN A 405 -19.21 -5.81 25.62
C GLN A 405 -20.37 -6.27 26.52
N ARG A 406 -20.43 -5.84 27.79
CA ARG A 406 -21.58 -6.11 28.68
C ARG A 406 -22.87 -5.44 28.20
N ILE A 407 -22.78 -4.24 27.65
CA ILE A 407 -23.93 -3.51 27.12
C ILE A 407 -24.36 -4.05 25.76
N ARG A 408 -23.42 -4.46 24.92
CA ARG A 408 -23.69 -5.13 23.65
C ARG A 408 -24.45 -6.44 23.85
N ALA A 409 -24.10 -7.22 24.86
CA ALA A 409 -24.86 -8.41 25.27
C ALA A 409 -26.31 -8.10 25.69
N LYS A 410 -26.63 -6.84 26.03
CA LYS A 410 -27.97 -6.34 26.35
C LYS A 410 -28.64 -5.61 25.16
N GLY A 411 -28.07 -5.70 23.96
CA GLY A 411 -28.60 -5.10 22.73
C GLY A 411 -28.16 -3.66 22.44
N GLY A 412 -27.22 -3.12 23.22
CA GLY A 412 -26.63 -1.80 22.96
C GLY A 412 -25.65 -1.82 21.79
N ARG A 413 -25.62 -0.75 20.99
CA ARG A 413 -24.69 -0.56 19.88
C ARG A 413 -23.64 0.49 20.22
N HIS A 414 -22.44 0.31 19.68
CA HIS A 414 -21.34 1.27 19.82
C HIS A 414 -21.03 1.81 18.44
N LEU A 415 -21.03 3.13 18.29
CA LEU A 415 -20.81 3.77 16.99
C LEU A 415 -19.50 4.54 16.97
N GLY A 416 -18.75 4.42 15.88
CA GLY A 416 -17.73 5.39 15.51
C GLY A 416 -18.34 6.51 14.65
N HIS A 417 -17.91 7.75 14.88
CA HIS A 417 -18.44 8.93 14.21
C HIS A 417 -17.36 9.67 13.42
N GLY A 418 -17.45 9.61 12.10
CA GLY A 418 -16.54 10.21 11.12
C GLY A 418 -16.72 11.71 10.91
N GLY A 419 -17.92 12.25 11.12
CA GLY A 419 -18.20 13.70 11.05
C GLY A 419 -17.73 14.53 12.25
N ILE A 420 -16.87 13.97 13.11
CA ILE A 420 -16.26 14.68 14.24
C ILE A 420 -14.82 14.23 14.39
N PHE A 421 -13.90 15.19 14.50
CA PHE A 421 -12.49 14.92 14.77
C PHE A 421 -12.02 15.61 16.05
N VAL A 422 -11.58 14.82 17.04
CA VAL A 422 -11.08 15.33 18.33
C VAL A 422 -9.59 15.02 18.47
N GLU A 423 -8.75 16.04 18.70
CA GLU A 423 -7.32 15.80 18.96
C GLU A 423 -7.16 15.09 20.31
N HIS A 424 -6.42 14.00 20.31
CA HIS A 424 -5.95 13.35 21.52
C HIS A 424 -4.43 13.50 21.59
N ARG A 425 -3.96 14.40 22.44
CA ARG A 425 -2.53 14.77 22.48
C ARG A 425 -1.70 13.78 23.31
N GLY A 426 -2.35 12.96 24.14
CA GLY A 426 -1.81 12.23 25.28
C GLY A 426 -0.41 11.64 25.16
N GLY A 427 0.37 11.75 26.24
CA GLY A 427 1.75 11.23 26.28
C GLY A 427 2.44 11.27 27.65
N THR A 428 1.75 11.64 28.73
CA THR A 428 2.38 11.92 30.04
C THR A 428 1.80 11.13 31.21
N SER A 429 1.09 10.03 30.94
CA SER A 429 0.54 9.19 32.00
C SER A 429 1.12 7.78 31.90
N PHE A 430 1.92 7.43 32.92
CA PHE A 430 2.63 6.16 33.15
C PHE A 430 3.95 5.97 32.40
N GLY A 431 4.96 5.42 33.10
CA GLY A 431 6.18 4.96 32.48
C GLY A 431 5.84 3.91 31.42
N TYR A 432 6.40 4.07 30.22
CA TYR A 432 6.11 3.24 29.04
C TYR A 432 6.07 1.72 29.32
N GLU A 433 6.97 1.23 30.18
CA GLU A 433 7.04 -0.18 30.58
C GLU A 433 5.88 -0.64 31.50
N GLU A 434 5.43 0.21 32.42
CA GLU A 434 4.32 -0.10 33.33
C GLU A 434 2.99 -0.12 32.56
N LYS A 435 2.81 0.84 31.64
CA LYS A 435 1.68 0.87 30.70
C LYS A 435 1.60 -0.40 29.86
N LEU A 436 2.72 -0.84 29.26
CA LEU A 436 2.77 -2.06 28.45
C LEU A 436 2.39 -3.32 29.26
N LYS A 437 2.87 -3.45 30.49
CA LYS A 437 2.53 -4.59 31.37
C LYS A 437 1.04 -4.61 31.74
N LEU A 438 0.46 -3.45 32.04
CA LEU A 438 -0.97 -3.31 32.34
C LEU A 438 -1.81 -3.69 31.13
N VAL A 439 -1.50 -3.16 29.94
CA VAL A 439 -2.20 -3.52 28.69
C VAL A 439 -2.14 -5.01 28.42
N GLN A 440 -0.97 -5.65 28.54
CA GLN A 440 -0.83 -7.10 28.32
C GLN A 440 -1.66 -7.92 29.31
N THR A 441 -1.65 -7.54 30.59
CA THR A 441 -2.38 -8.24 31.65
C THR A 441 -3.88 -8.11 31.44
N ASN A 442 -4.35 -6.91 31.13
CA ASN A 442 -5.77 -6.63 30.96
C ASN A 442 -6.33 -7.18 29.65
N ASN A 443 -5.54 -7.21 28.57
CA ASN A 443 -5.92 -7.90 27.33
C ASN A 443 -6.16 -9.40 27.58
N ALA A 444 -5.37 -10.05 28.44
CA ALA A 444 -5.63 -11.45 28.80
C ALA A 444 -6.97 -11.65 29.56
N ILE A 445 -7.40 -10.64 30.34
CA ILE A 445 -8.73 -10.65 30.97
C ILE A 445 -9.82 -10.52 29.90
N ILE A 446 -9.67 -9.60 28.94
CA ILE A 446 -10.61 -9.39 27.83
C ILE A 446 -10.72 -10.65 26.98
N SER A 447 -9.62 -11.20 26.46
CA SER A 447 -9.67 -12.41 25.61
C SER A 447 -10.27 -13.61 26.35
N ARG A 448 -10.14 -13.69 27.68
CA ARG A 448 -10.79 -14.74 28.49
C ARG A 448 -12.30 -14.51 28.66
N ARG A 449 -12.73 -13.26 28.85
CA ARG A 449 -14.15 -12.91 29.08
C ARG A 449 -14.96 -12.85 27.79
N TYR A 450 -14.33 -12.40 26.70
CA TYR A 450 -14.94 -12.15 25.40
C TYR A 450 -14.10 -12.81 24.30
N PRO A 451 -14.18 -14.14 24.13
CA PRO A 451 -13.32 -14.89 23.21
C PRO A 451 -13.39 -14.42 21.74
N ASP A 452 -14.53 -13.88 21.32
CA ASP A 452 -14.77 -13.43 19.95
C ASP A 452 -14.28 -11.98 19.70
N TYR A 453 -14.00 -11.22 20.75
CA TYR A 453 -13.69 -9.78 20.64
C TYR A 453 -12.46 -9.49 19.78
N ASP A 454 -11.41 -10.31 19.91
CA ASP A 454 -10.19 -10.14 19.11
C ASP A 454 -10.50 -10.32 17.61
N GLU A 455 -11.35 -11.28 17.25
CA GLU A 455 -11.79 -11.47 15.86
C GLU A 455 -12.62 -10.29 15.36
N GLU A 456 -13.54 -9.77 16.18
CA GLU A 456 -14.35 -8.60 15.85
C GLU A 456 -13.49 -7.35 15.58
N VAL A 457 -12.46 -7.12 16.40
CA VAL A 457 -11.51 -6.01 16.19
C VAL A 457 -10.71 -6.22 14.91
N GLN A 458 -10.22 -7.43 14.66
CA GLN A 458 -9.48 -7.72 13.42
C GLN A 458 -10.38 -7.60 12.18
N ASP A 459 -11.67 -7.94 12.29
CA ASP A 459 -12.64 -7.76 11.22
C ASP A 459 -12.97 -6.29 11.00
N PHE A 460 -13.09 -5.49 12.06
CA PHE A 460 -13.21 -4.04 11.94
C PHE A 460 -11.97 -3.43 11.26
N ILE A 461 -10.76 -3.85 11.63
CA ILE A 461 -9.52 -3.35 11.01
C ILE A 461 -9.44 -3.76 9.52
N ARG A 462 -9.84 -4.99 9.20
CA ARG A 462 -9.75 -5.54 7.84
C ARG A 462 -10.74 -4.88 6.88
N HIS A 463 -11.96 -4.60 7.34
CA HIS A 463 -13.02 -4.03 6.52
C HIS A 463 -13.09 -2.51 6.64
N ASP A 464 -12.61 -1.94 7.74
CA ASP A 464 -12.68 -0.51 8.08
C ASP A 464 -14.00 0.12 7.64
N PRO A 465 -15.13 -0.13 8.34
CA PRO A 465 -16.42 0.41 7.91
C PRO A 465 -16.46 1.95 7.90
N LEU A 466 -15.48 2.61 8.52
CA LEU A 466 -15.25 4.06 8.45
C LEU A 466 -14.25 4.47 7.37
N THR A 467 -13.93 3.61 6.39
CA THR A 467 -12.90 3.93 5.38
C THR A 467 -13.22 5.19 4.59
N THR A 468 -14.50 5.45 4.31
CA THR A 468 -14.92 6.64 3.55
C THR A 468 -14.61 7.94 4.31
N PRO A 469 -15.13 8.17 5.53
CA PRO A 469 -14.73 9.33 6.32
C PRO A 469 -13.24 9.31 6.67
N ARG A 470 -12.63 8.15 6.94
CA ARG A 470 -11.19 8.06 7.24
C ARG A 470 -10.33 8.56 6.09
N LEU A 471 -10.61 8.15 4.86
CA LEU A 471 -9.89 8.60 3.66
C LEU A 471 -10.05 10.11 3.48
N ALA A 472 -11.27 10.64 3.61
CA ALA A 472 -11.53 12.08 3.50
C ALA A 472 -10.78 12.90 4.57
N LEU A 473 -10.83 12.48 5.85
CA LEU A 473 -10.09 13.13 6.93
C LEU A 473 -8.58 12.96 6.80
N ALA A 474 -8.11 11.82 6.28
CA ALA A 474 -6.70 11.60 5.99
C ALA A 474 -6.21 12.52 4.87
N MET A 475 -7.03 12.77 3.84
CA MET A 475 -6.74 13.73 2.78
C MET A 475 -6.75 15.16 3.32
N ALA A 476 -7.69 15.53 4.20
CA ALA A 476 -7.68 16.82 4.89
C ALA A 476 -6.44 17.01 5.78
N TRP A 477 -6.04 15.95 6.50
CA TRP A 477 -4.80 15.93 7.28
C TRP A 477 -3.58 16.16 6.37
N ALA A 478 -3.50 15.47 5.23
CA ALA A 478 -2.41 15.66 4.26
C ALA A 478 -2.41 17.07 3.66
N ALA A 479 -3.58 17.59 3.27
CA ALA A 479 -3.74 18.93 2.70
C ALA A 479 -3.23 20.03 3.64
N ASN A 480 -3.39 19.87 4.95
CA ASN A 480 -2.90 20.83 5.95
C ASN A 480 -1.37 20.87 6.09
N ARG A 481 -0.69 19.78 5.70
CA ARG A 481 0.77 19.61 5.83
C ARG A 481 1.49 19.77 4.50
N GLN A 482 0.75 19.66 3.40
CA GLN A 482 1.28 19.83 2.06
C GLN A 482 1.63 21.31 1.82
N THR A 483 2.88 21.58 1.45
CA THR A 483 3.38 22.94 1.19
C THR A 483 3.36 23.33 -0.29
N GLY A 484 3.39 22.35 -1.20
CA GLY A 484 3.26 22.53 -2.64
C GLY A 484 2.09 21.73 -3.21
N ASP A 485 2.14 21.42 -4.50
CA ASP A 485 1.10 20.62 -5.14
C ASP A 485 1.13 19.18 -4.60
N ILE A 486 -0.04 18.59 -4.38
CA ILE A 486 -0.11 17.15 -4.07
C ILE A 486 0.11 16.37 -5.38
N PRO A 487 1.08 15.44 -5.46
CA PRO A 487 1.21 14.59 -6.63
C PRO A 487 0.09 13.54 -6.64
N VAL A 488 -0.61 13.44 -7.77
CA VAL A 488 -1.71 12.50 -8.01
C VAL A 488 -1.34 11.60 -9.18
N TYR A 489 -0.83 10.40 -8.90
CA TYR A 489 -0.40 9.44 -9.92
C TYR A 489 -1.56 8.59 -10.42
N VAL A 490 -1.72 8.47 -11.74
CA VAL A 490 -2.68 7.55 -12.38
C VAL A 490 -1.92 6.33 -12.88
N ALA A 491 -2.16 5.18 -12.25
CA ALA A 491 -1.44 3.94 -12.54
C ALA A 491 -2.37 2.72 -12.54
N HIS A 492 -1.93 1.61 -13.11
CA HIS A 492 -2.69 0.36 -13.14
C HIS A 492 -2.32 -0.58 -11.97
N ASP A 493 -3.11 -1.63 -11.74
CA ASP A 493 -2.92 -2.59 -10.63
C ASP A 493 -2.02 -3.79 -10.95
N MET A 494 -1.43 -3.85 -12.16
CA MET A 494 -0.83 -5.08 -12.71
C MET A 494 0.67 -5.23 -12.45
N GLY A 495 1.31 -4.25 -11.80
CA GLY A 495 2.77 -4.24 -11.54
C GLY A 495 3.63 -4.00 -12.78
N GLY A 496 4.94 -4.25 -12.69
CA GLY A 496 5.88 -4.10 -13.82
C GLY A 496 6.76 -2.84 -13.73
N GLY A 497 7.38 -2.45 -14.86
CA GLY A 497 8.35 -1.35 -14.90
C GLY A 497 7.79 0.01 -14.47
N ALA A 498 6.58 0.34 -14.91
CA ALA A 498 5.88 1.57 -14.50
C ALA A 498 5.58 1.59 -12.99
N GLU A 499 5.27 0.43 -12.39
CA GLU A 499 5.07 0.33 -10.94
C GLU A 499 6.36 0.54 -10.16
N HIS A 500 7.48 -0.03 -10.62
CA HIS A 500 8.78 0.22 -9.98
C HIS A 500 9.13 1.72 -10.00
N TYR A 501 8.91 2.39 -11.14
CA TYR A 501 9.09 3.84 -11.24
C TYR A 501 8.19 4.60 -10.27
N LEU A 502 6.90 4.26 -10.21
CA LEU A 502 5.96 4.88 -9.26
C LEU A 502 6.44 4.72 -7.82
N GLN A 503 6.86 3.52 -7.42
CA GLN A 503 7.35 3.28 -6.06
C GLN A 503 8.60 4.12 -5.73
N ASP A 504 9.51 4.31 -6.68
CA ASP A 504 10.69 5.17 -6.46
C ASP A 504 10.31 6.65 -6.36
N GLN A 505 9.35 7.10 -7.17
CA GLN A 505 8.85 8.46 -7.10
C GLN A 505 8.09 8.71 -5.78
N LEU A 506 7.28 7.76 -5.32
CA LEU A 506 6.62 7.82 -4.02
C LEU A 506 7.63 7.92 -2.88
N LYS A 507 8.76 7.18 -2.91
CA LYS A 507 9.82 7.34 -1.89
C LYS A 507 10.36 8.76 -1.83
N ALA A 508 10.51 9.42 -2.98
CA ALA A 508 10.98 10.80 -3.04
C ALA A 508 9.91 11.79 -2.55
N ASP A 509 8.67 11.61 -2.99
CA ASP A 509 7.55 12.49 -2.63
C ASP A 509 7.19 12.40 -1.14
N LEU A 510 7.37 11.23 -0.52
CA LEU A 510 7.09 11.02 0.91
C LEU A 510 8.20 11.53 1.85
N SER A 511 9.20 12.23 1.32
CA SER A 511 10.21 12.90 2.14
C SER A 511 9.61 14.09 2.90
N ASN A 512 10.12 14.39 4.11
CA ASN A 512 9.70 15.54 4.92
C ASN A 512 8.19 15.64 5.24
N ASP A 513 7.55 14.54 5.66
CA ASP A 513 6.13 14.48 6.08
C ASP A 513 5.09 14.76 4.99
N ALA A 514 5.51 14.83 3.72
CA ALA A 514 4.62 14.99 2.58
C ALA A 514 3.80 13.72 2.28
N ALA A 515 2.75 13.89 1.49
CA ALA A 515 1.86 12.83 1.05
C ALA A 515 1.84 12.74 -0.49
N ALA A 516 1.31 11.62 -0.99
CA ALA A 516 1.05 11.43 -2.41
C ALA A 516 -0.25 10.66 -2.58
N ILE A 517 -0.94 10.88 -3.70
CA ILE A 517 -2.16 10.15 -4.06
C ILE A 517 -1.86 9.26 -5.26
N VAL A 518 -2.37 8.03 -5.22
CA VAL A 518 -2.37 7.14 -6.39
C VAL A 518 -3.83 6.79 -6.72
N LEU A 519 -4.22 7.06 -7.95
CA LEU A 519 -5.47 6.62 -8.56
C LEU A 519 -5.18 5.37 -9.39
N ARG A 520 -5.56 4.22 -8.85
CA ARG A 520 -5.41 2.90 -9.47
C ARG A 520 -6.58 2.62 -10.40
N VAL A 521 -6.30 2.30 -11.66
CA VAL A 521 -7.28 1.88 -12.69
C VAL A 521 -7.12 0.40 -13.05
N GLY A 522 -8.15 -0.19 -13.65
CA GLY A 522 -8.20 -1.61 -14.05
C GLY A 522 -8.60 -2.59 -12.95
N GLY A 523 -9.09 -2.07 -11.83
CA GLY A 523 -9.62 -2.81 -10.69
C GLY A 523 -11.07 -3.29 -10.87
N MET A 524 -11.78 -3.52 -9.75
CA MET A 524 -13.21 -3.85 -9.78
C MET A 524 -14.09 -2.61 -9.95
N SER A 525 -13.72 -1.54 -9.27
CA SER A 525 -14.25 -0.20 -9.48
C SER A 525 -13.32 0.57 -10.40
N ARG A 526 -13.83 1.62 -11.04
CA ARG A 526 -13.04 2.45 -11.97
C ARG A 526 -11.83 3.09 -11.27
N TRP A 527 -12.00 3.56 -10.03
CA TRP A 527 -10.96 4.24 -9.26
C TRP A 527 -10.73 3.53 -7.93
N GLN A 528 -9.50 3.09 -7.67
CA GLN A 528 -9.01 2.86 -6.32
C GLN A 528 -8.12 4.04 -5.91
N ILE A 529 -8.54 4.77 -4.89
CA ILE A 529 -7.86 5.95 -4.36
C ILE A 529 -6.96 5.50 -3.22
N GLU A 530 -5.67 5.81 -3.30
CA GLU A 530 -4.68 5.48 -2.27
C GLU A 530 -3.97 6.75 -1.81
N LEU A 531 -4.15 7.14 -0.55
CA LEU A 531 -3.34 8.18 0.09
C LEU A 531 -2.12 7.54 0.74
N TYR A 532 -0.95 7.86 0.21
CA TYR A 532 0.34 7.46 0.74
C TYR A 532 0.88 8.52 1.69
N SER A 533 1.37 8.08 2.85
CA SER A 533 2.07 8.90 3.84
C SER A 533 3.21 8.11 4.47
N LYS A 534 4.10 8.77 5.20
CA LYS A 534 5.13 8.09 6.02
C LYS A 534 4.55 7.16 7.11
N TYR A 535 3.27 7.34 7.47
CA TYR A 535 2.59 6.54 8.48
C TYR A 535 1.91 5.28 7.89
N GLY A 536 1.78 5.21 6.58
CA GLY A 536 1.10 4.10 5.89
C GLY A 536 0.17 4.59 4.78
N ILE A 537 -0.72 3.69 4.35
CA ILE A 537 -1.61 3.89 3.22
C ILE A 537 -3.06 3.77 3.69
N THR A 538 -3.87 4.76 3.36
CA THR A 538 -5.33 4.72 3.50
C THR A 538 -5.95 4.68 2.11
N ARG A 539 -6.90 3.76 1.86
CA ARG A 539 -7.39 3.52 0.50
C ARG A 539 -8.87 3.13 0.47
N GLY A 540 -9.52 3.42 -0.66
CA GLY A 540 -10.89 3.01 -0.95
C GLY A 540 -11.20 3.00 -2.45
N GLU A 541 -12.29 2.36 -2.85
CA GLU A 541 -12.69 2.16 -4.24
C GLU A 541 -14.00 2.91 -4.57
N THR A 542 -14.09 3.52 -5.75
CA THR A 542 -15.31 4.20 -6.23
C THR A 542 -15.40 4.17 -7.76
N ASP A 543 -16.62 4.20 -8.28
CA ASP A 543 -16.90 4.44 -9.71
C ASP A 543 -17.25 5.91 -9.99
N ASP A 544 -17.46 6.72 -8.94
CA ASP A 544 -17.88 8.12 -9.02
C ASP A 544 -16.67 9.06 -9.18
N ALA A 545 -16.41 9.51 -10.40
CA ALA A 545 -15.35 10.50 -10.69
C ALA A 545 -15.63 11.87 -10.05
N ALA A 546 -16.89 12.26 -9.86
CA ALA A 546 -17.21 13.50 -9.16
C ALA A 546 -16.83 13.40 -7.67
N PHE A 547 -16.97 12.21 -7.06
CA PHE A 547 -16.46 11.96 -5.71
C PHE A 547 -14.94 12.09 -5.62
N VAL A 548 -14.19 11.55 -6.59
CA VAL A 548 -12.73 11.74 -6.68
C VAL A 548 -12.39 13.23 -6.75
N SER A 549 -13.10 13.99 -7.61
CA SER A 549 -12.90 15.44 -7.76
C SER A 549 -13.16 16.20 -6.45
N ARG A 550 -14.22 15.84 -5.70
CA ARG A 550 -14.51 16.44 -4.38
C ARG A 550 -13.38 16.18 -3.38
N LEU A 551 -12.83 14.97 -3.36
CA LEU A 551 -11.70 14.62 -2.50
C LEU A 551 -10.42 15.36 -2.88
N LEU A 552 -10.09 15.45 -4.17
CA LEU A 552 -8.95 16.24 -4.66
C LEU A 552 -9.13 17.74 -4.40
N GLY A 553 -10.38 18.20 -4.36
CA GLY A 553 -10.77 19.56 -3.98
C GLY A 553 -10.37 19.98 -2.56
N LEU A 554 -10.04 19.03 -1.67
CA LEU A 554 -9.54 19.33 -0.32
C LEU A 554 -8.12 19.93 -0.33
N PHE A 555 -7.34 19.69 -1.39
CA PHE A 555 -6.01 20.24 -1.55
C PHE A 555 -6.06 21.61 -2.22
N ARG A 556 -5.07 22.46 -1.94
CA ARG A 556 -4.96 23.77 -2.62
C ARG A 556 -4.74 23.61 -4.13
N SER A 557 -3.83 22.73 -4.51
CA SER A 557 -3.44 22.45 -5.89
C SER A 557 -2.97 21.00 -6.02
N CYS A 558 -3.23 20.42 -7.18
CA CYS A 558 -2.89 19.05 -7.55
C CYS A 558 -1.98 19.06 -8.78
N ARG A 559 -0.98 18.18 -8.77
CA ARG A 559 -0.22 17.81 -9.96
C ARG A 559 -0.68 16.42 -10.40
N VAL A 560 -1.56 16.35 -11.40
CA VAL A 560 -2.10 15.10 -11.94
C VAL A 560 -1.09 14.50 -12.91
N ILE A 561 -0.59 13.30 -12.60
CA ILE A 561 0.50 12.64 -13.30
C ILE A 561 -0.04 11.36 -13.93
N TYR A 562 -0.32 11.40 -15.23
CA TYR A 562 -0.67 10.20 -15.97
C TYR A 562 0.57 9.31 -16.13
N SER A 563 0.50 8.05 -15.70
CA SER A 563 1.56 7.06 -15.91
C SER A 563 1.10 5.92 -16.81
N CYS A 564 -0.08 5.35 -16.55
CA CYS A 564 -0.64 4.27 -17.36
C CYS A 564 -2.15 4.13 -17.12
N GLY A 565 -2.91 4.06 -18.20
CA GLY A 565 -4.37 3.86 -18.20
C GLY A 565 -4.81 2.45 -18.62
N VAL A 566 -3.87 1.53 -18.87
CA VAL A 566 -4.17 0.19 -19.37
C VAL A 566 -5.03 -0.57 -18.37
N GLY A 567 -6.19 -1.05 -18.84
CA GLY A 567 -7.15 -1.79 -18.04
C GLY A 567 -8.34 -0.95 -17.54
N ASP A 568 -8.32 0.37 -17.69
CA ASP A 568 -9.48 1.22 -17.36
C ASP A 568 -10.76 0.76 -18.08
N HIS A 569 -11.91 0.93 -17.42
CA HIS A 569 -13.20 0.49 -17.94
C HIS A 569 -13.72 1.38 -19.09
N ASP A 570 -13.37 2.66 -19.10
CA ASP A 570 -13.68 3.62 -20.17
C ASP A 570 -12.43 4.42 -20.54
N PRO A 571 -11.46 3.77 -21.21
CA PRO A 571 -10.16 4.38 -21.44
C PRO A 571 -10.21 5.53 -22.46
N ALA A 572 -11.29 5.63 -23.25
CA ALA A 572 -11.54 6.79 -24.12
C ALA A 572 -12.10 7.99 -23.34
N GLY A 573 -12.77 7.78 -22.21
CA GLY A 573 -13.22 8.84 -21.30
C GLY A 573 -12.20 9.22 -20.22
N LEU A 574 -11.15 8.41 -20.02
CA LEU A 574 -10.08 8.67 -19.05
C LEU A 574 -9.41 10.04 -19.25
N PRO A 575 -9.02 10.47 -20.47
CA PRO A 575 -8.43 11.79 -20.71
C PRO A 575 -9.25 12.95 -20.12
N GLN A 576 -10.56 12.93 -20.35
CA GLN A 576 -11.48 13.96 -19.86
C GLN A 576 -11.54 13.99 -18.33
N ALA A 577 -11.61 12.82 -17.69
CA ALA A 577 -11.61 12.74 -16.22
C ALA A 577 -10.33 13.32 -15.61
N LEU A 578 -9.16 13.10 -16.23
CA LEU A 578 -7.89 13.64 -15.74
C LEU A 578 -7.80 15.16 -15.88
N ILE A 579 -8.37 15.72 -16.95
CA ILE A 579 -8.50 17.17 -17.11
C ILE A 579 -9.43 17.75 -16.04
N GLU A 580 -10.55 17.07 -15.75
CA GLU A 580 -11.49 17.51 -14.69
C GLU A 580 -10.87 17.47 -13.30
N PHE A 581 -10.03 16.46 -13.01
CA PHE A 581 -9.26 16.37 -11.76
C PHE A 581 -8.22 17.48 -11.59
N ALA A 582 -7.82 18.14 -12.68
CA ALA A 582 -6.88 19.25 -12.72
C ALA A 582 -7.54 20.53 -13.27
N SER A 583 -8.78 20.81 -12.85
CA SER A 583 -9.59 21.90 -13.41
C SER A 583 -9.34 23.28 -12.80
N ARG A 584 -8.54 23.40 -11.73
CA ARG A 584 -8.23 24.69 -11.08
C ARG A 584 -7.02 25.36 -11.73
N ALA A 585 -6.92 26.68 -11.61
CA ALA A 585 -5.87 27.47 -12.24
C ALA A 585 -4.45 27.13 -11.75
N GLU A 586 -4.34 26.66 -10.50
CA GLU A 586 -3.09 26.23 -9.88
C GLU A 586 -2.78 24.74 -10.07
N ASP A 587 -3.71 23.96 -10.63
CA ASP A 587 -3.46 22.56 -10.95
C ASP A 587 -2.53 22.43 -12.17
N SER A 588 -1.82 21.31 -12.26
CA SER A 588 -0.98 20.99 -13.41
C SER A 588 -1.14 19.54 -13.85
N ILE A 589 -0.92 19.29 -15.14
CA ILE A 589 -0.99 17.98 -15.75
C ILE A 589 0.39 17.58 -16.29
N GLU A 590 0.88 16.42 -15.87
CA GLU A 590 2.06 15.78 -16.41
C GLU A 590 1.70 14.43 -17.02
N VAL A 591 2.15 14.18 -18.25
CA VAL A 591 1.89 12.90 -18.94
C VAL A 591 3.21 12.15 -19.12
N LEU A 592 3.33 11.01 -18.46
CA LEU A 592 4.46 10.09 -18.60
C LEU A 592 4.10 9.01 -19.63
N ILE A 593 4.84 8.93 -20.73
CA ILE A 593 4.62 7.94 -21.80
C ILE A 593 5.36 6.64 -21.45
N HIS A 594 4.85 5.90 -20.45
CA HIS A 594 5.37 4.57 -20.10
C HIS A 594 4.90 3.47 -21.06
N ASP A 595 3.85 3.73 -21.83
CA ASP A 595 3.35 2.87 -22.90
C ASP A 595 2.78 3.75 -24.03
N TYR A 596 2.43 3.14 -25.15
CA TYR A 596 1.82 3.85 -26.29
C TYR A 596 0.29 3.83 -26.24
N PHE A 597 -0.31 3.63 -25.05
CA PHE A 597 -1.77 3.66 -24.90
C PHE A 597 -2.36 5.01 -25.35
N PRO A 598 -1.75 6.18 -25.07
CA PRO A 598 -2.24 7.44 -25.64
C PRO A 598 -2.21 7.49 -27.16
N LEU A 599 -1.40 6.69 -27.86
CA LEU A 599 -1.32 6.68 -29.32
C LEU A 599 -2.30 5.68 -29.96
N SER A 600 -2.64 4.60 -29.25
CA SER A 600 -3.52 3.53 -29.74
C SER A 600 -4.01 2.60 -28.61
N PRO A 601 -5.24 2.05 -28.69
CA PRO A 601 -5.72 1.02 -27.76
C PRO A 601 -4.80 -0.22 -27.66
N SER A 602 -4.17 -0.62 -28.77
CA SER A 602 -3.00 -1.49 -28.74
C SER A 602 -1.82 -0.68 -28.20
N TYR A 603 -1.64 -0.69 -26.88
CA TYR A 603 -0.55 0.00 -26.18
C TYR A 603 0.84 -0.48 -26.63
N THR A 604 0.90 -1.62 -27.33
CA THR A 604 2.12 -2.15 -27.93
C THR A 604 2.35 -1.75 -29.39
N LEU A 605 1.39 -1.05 -30.02
CA LEU A 605 1.37 -0.75 -31.45
C LEU A 605 1.43 -1.99 -32.37
N LEU A 606 1.19 -3.18 -31.83
CA LEU A 606 1.10 -4.40 -32.62
C LEU A 606 -0.30 -4.48 -33.25
N GLY A 607 -0.36 -4.91 -34.50
CA GLY A 607 -1.60 -5.21 -35.21
C GLY A 607 -2.26 -6.51 -34.74
N GLN A 608 -3.40 -6.85 -35.31
CA GLN A 608 -4.13 -8.08 -34.96
C GLN A 608 -3.34 -9.36 -35.32
N ASP A 609 -2.47 -9.28 -36.32
CA ASP A 609 -1.52 -10.34 -36.68
C ASP A 609 -0.35 -10.48 -35.67
N GLY A 610 -0.25 -9.53 -34.74
CA GLY A 610 0.77 -9.49 -33.71
C GLY A 610 2.14 -8.98 -34.19
N ALA A 611 2.20 -8.37 -35.37
CA ALA A 611 3.39 -7.73 -35.91
C ALA A 611 3.33 -6.20 -35.74
N TYR A 612 4.50 -5.56 -35.74
CA TYR A 612 4.63 -4.11 -35.74
C TYR A 612 4.75 -3.59 -37.18
N HIS A 613 3.79 -2.76 -37.60
CA HIS A 613 3.73 -2.19 -38.96
C HIS A 613 4.07 -0.68 -39.00
N GLY A 614 4.60 -0.14 -37.90
CA GLY A 614 4.79 1.30 -37.71
C GLY A 614 3.65 1.94 -36.93
N LEU A 615 3.65 3.27 -36.85
CA LEU A 615 2.55 4.04 -36.26
C LEU A 615 1.33 3.96 -37.20
N PRO A 616 0.17 3.42 -36.76
CA PRO A 616 -1.00 3.33 -37.62
C PRO A 616 -1.55 4.72 -37.99
N ASP A 617 -2.05 4.86 -39.23
CA ASP A 617 -2.74 6.07 -39.69
C ASP A 617 -4.11 6.17 -39.01
N ALA A 618 -4.39 7.28 -38.32
CA ALA A 618 -5.61 7.41 -37.52
C ALA A 618 -6.90 7.40 -38.36
N ALA A 619 -6.86 7.95 -39.57
CA ALA A 619 -8.02 8.12 -40.43
C ALA A 619 -8.30 6.90 -41.30
N ALA A 620 -7.24 6.18 -41.70
CA ALA A 620 -7.33 5.06 -42.65
C ALA A 620 -7.19 3.67 -42.00
N ASN A 621 -6.75 3.56 -40.74
CA ASN A 621 -6.53 2.26 -40.11
C ASN A 621 -7.84 1.52 -39.84
N THR A 622 -7.94 0.29 -40.35
CA THR A 622 -9.07 -0.63 -40.14
C THR A 622 -8.68 -1.89 -39.36
N ASP A 623 -7.46 -1.94 -38.80
CA ASP A 623 -7.02 -3.08 -37.99
C ASP A 623 -7.74 -3.03 -36.62
N PRO A 624 -8.53 -4.07 -36.26
CA PRO A 624 -9.27 -4.12 -35.00
C PRO A 624 -8.40 -4.06 -33.74
N ALA A 625 -7.08 -4.32 -33.83
CA ALA A 625 -6.17 -4.17 -32.68
C ALA A 625 -6.06 -2.71 -32.19
N HIS A 626 -6.32 -1.74 -33.07
CA HIS A 626 -6.25 -0.31 -32.76
C HIS A 626 -7.63 0.31 -32.51
N GLU A 627 -8.66 -0.51 -32.34
CA GLU A 627 -10.02 -0.09 -31.99
C GLU A 627 -10.40 -0.61 -30.61
N THR A 628 -11.33 0.06 -29.94
CA THR A 628 -11.89 -0.40 -28.67
C THR A 628 -13.38 -0.12 -28.60
N LYS A 629 -14.01 -0.41 -27.46
CA LYS A 629 -15.41 -0.09 -27.19
C LYS A 629 -15.53 0.66 -25.87
N ARG A 630 -16.47 1.60 -25.82
CA ARG A 630 -16.94 2.22 -24.58
C ARG A 630 -17.74 1.21 -23.74
N PRO A 631 -17.99 1.50 -22.45
CA PRO A 631 -18.79 0.62 -21.59
C PRO A 631 -20.20 0.32 -22.11
N ASP A 632 -20.81 1.25 -22.85
CA ASP A 632 -22.11 1.10 -23.50
C ASP A 632 -22.06 0.24 -24.79
N GLY A 633 -20.88 -0.23 -25.18
CA GLY A 633 -20.64 -1.06 -26.35
C GLY A 633 -20.38 -0.29 -27.64
N GLN A 634 -20.42 1.05 -27.62
CA GLN A 634 -20.13 1.85 -28.81
C GLN A 634 -18.67 1.69 -29.23
N PRO A 635 -18.38 1.43 -30.52
CA PRO A 635 -17.01 1.35 -31.00
C PRO A 635 -16.32 2.71 -30.90
N VAL A 636 -15.02 2.69 -30.64
CA VAL A 636 -14.13 3.85 -30.67
C VAL A 636 -13.05 3.56 -31.70
N SER A 637 -13.08 4.34 -32.78
CA SER A 637 -12.06 4.29 -33.84
C SER A 637 -10.73 4.86 -33.35
N LEU A 638 -9.63 4.57 -34.07
CA LEU A 638 -8.32 5.13 -33.75
C LEU A 638 -8.30 6.67 -33.86
N ALA A 639 -9.05 7.26 -34.80
CA ALA A 639 -9.21 8.70 -34.93
C ALA A 639 -9.86 9.32 -33.69
N GLU A 640 -10.98 8.76 -33.23
CA GLU A 640 -11.67 9.21 -32.01
C GLU A 640 -10.79 9.02 -30.77
N TRP A 641 -10.09 7.88 -30.68
CA TRP A 641 -9.13 7.62 -29.61
C TRP A 641 -8.07 8.72 -29.54
N ARG A 642 -7.41 9.03 -30.67
CA ARG A 642 -6.40 10.08 -30.72
C ARG A 642 -6.99 11.46 -30.45
N ALA A 643 -8.23 11.72 -30.87
CA ALA A 643 -8.88 12.99 -30.57
C ALA A 643 -9.08 13.17 -29.05
N GLU A 644 -9.51 12.13 -28.32
CA GLU A 644 -9.71 12.20 -26.87
C GLU A 644 -8.38 12.31 -26.10
N TRP A 645 -7.40 11.46 -26.42
CA TRP A 645 -6.07 11.53 -25.78
C TRP A 645 -5.30 12.79 -26.14
N GLY A 646 -5.49 13.31 -27.36
CA GLY A 646 -4.94 14.58 -27.81
C GLY A 646 -5.40 15.77 -26.95
N LYS A 647 -6.62 15.75 -26.40
CA LYS A 647 -7.09 16.80 -25.46
C LYS A 647 -6.25 16.81 -24.19
N LEU A 648 -5.98 15.64 -23.61
CA LEU A 648 -5.14 15.54 -22.40
C LEU A 648 -3.71 15.98 -22.69
N LEU A 649 -3.13 15.53 -23.82
CA LEU A 649 -1.79 15.93 -24.20
C LEU A 649 -1.70 17.44 -24.47
N ALA A 650 -2.71 18.05 -25.08
CA ALA A 650 -2.75 19.49 -25.31
C ALA A 650 -2.88 20.29 -23.99
N ALA A 651 -3.61 19.74 -23.01
CA ALA A 651 -3.78 20.33 -21.69
C ALA A 651 -2.59 20.10 -20.74
N ALA A 652 -1.63 19.24 -21.11
CA ALA A 652 -0.47 18.94 -20.28
C ALA A 652 0.49 20.14 -20.20
N ASP A 653 1.03 20.39 -19.01
CA ASP A 653 2.16 21.32 -18.84
C ASP A 653 3.46 20.70 -19.35
N ARG A 654 3.56 19.36 -19.24
CA ARG A 654 4.73 18.60 -19.67
C ARG A 654 4.35 17.18 -20.10
N ILE A 655 4.93 16.74 -21.22
CA ILE A 655 4.86 15.35 -21.67
C ILE A 655 6.26 14.73 -21.59
N VAL A 656 6.45 13.74 -20.72
CA VAL A 656 7.74 13.09 -20.53
C VAL A 656 7.79 11.78 -21.29
N VAL A 657 8.83 11.64 -22.12
CA VAL A 657 9.14 10.42 -22.86
C VAL A 657 10.53 9.91 -22.46
N PHE A 658 10.75 8.60 -22.55
CA PHE A 658 11.96 7.96 -22.02
C PHE A 658 12.99 7.59 -23.09
N SER A 659 12.69 7.85 -24.37
CA SER A 659 13.57 7.62 -25.50
C SER A 659 13.31 8.61 -26.64
N GLN A 660 14.26 8.72 -27.57
CA GLN A 660 14.08 9.53 -28.78
C GLN A 660 13.08 8.87 -29.73
N SER A 661 13.07 7.53 -29.81
CA SER A 661 12.05 6.78 -30.54
C SER A 661 10.62 7.13 -30.09
N SER A 662 10.36 7.15 -28.77
CA SER A 662 9.05 7.55 -28.23
C SER A 662 8.69 9.00 -28.55
N ALA A 663 9.67 9.91 -28.51
CA ALA A 663 9.48 11.33 -28.86
C ALA A 663 9.02 11.50 -30.31
N ARG A 664 9.63 10.75 -31.25
CA ARG A 664 9.27 10.75 -32.67
C ARG A 664 7.86 10.22 -32.88
N LEU A 665 7.56 9.03 -32.36
CA LEU A 665 6.22 8.42 -32.48
C LEU A 665 5.12 9.31 -31.91
N LEU A 666 5.37 9.97 -30.78
CA LEU A 666 4.42 10.90 -30.19
C LEU A 666 4.26 12.17 -31.05
N SER A 667 5.35 12.72 -31.58
CA SER A 667 5.29 13.90 -32.46
C SER A 667 4.58 13.61 -33.78
N ASP A 668 4.76 12.40 -34.32
CA ASP A 668 4.07 11.96 -35.54
C ASP A 668 2.57 11.77 -35.30
N ALA A 669 2.17 11.31 -34.10
CA ALA A 669 0.76 11.16 -33.72
C ALA A 669 0.10 12.49 -33.33
N TYR A 670 0.84 13.40 -32.69
CA TYR A 670 0.38 14.65 -32.12
C TYR A 670 1.36 15.81 -32.39
N PRO A 671 1.37 16.36 -33.63
CA PRO A 671 2.33 17.39 -34.02
C PRO A 671 2.25 18.66 -33.16
N ASP A 672 1.05 19.05 -32.75
CA ASP A 672 0.81 20.29 -32.01
C ASP A 672 1.37 20.25 -30.57
N THR A 673 1.64 19.06 -30.03
CA THR A 673 2.16 18.90 -28.65
C THR A 673 3.69 18.84 -28.58
N GLN A 674 4.39 18.97 -29.72
CA GLN A 674 5.85 18.76 -29.80
C GLN A 674 6.65 19.67 -28.85
N SER A 675 6.19 20.92 -28.65
CA SER A 675 6.86 21.89 -27.78
C SER A 675 6.84 21.50 -26.29
N GLN A 676 5.92 20.61 -25.89
CA GLN A 676 5.75 20.14 -24.51
C GLN A 676 6.53 18.85 -24.21
N ILE A 677 7.08 18.19 -25.23
CA ILE A 677 7.76 16.90 -25.11
C ILE A 677 9.16 17.10 -24.50
N VAL A 678 9.41 16.39 -23.40
CA VAL A 678 10.71 16.35 -22.71
C VAL A 678 11.23 14.92 -22.68
N VAL A 679 12.39 14.69 -23.29
CA VAL A 679 13.06 13.38 -23.26
C VAL A 679 13.87 13.26 -21.97
N LYS A 680 13.46 12.36 -21.06
CA LYS A 680 14.13 12.09 -19.80
C LYS A 680 14.34 10.58 -19.62
N PRO A 681 15.42 10.00 -20.15
CA PRO A 681 15.68 8.56 -20.03
C PRO A 681 15.73 8.11 -18.57
N HIS A 682 15.15 6.94 -18.26
CA HIS A 682 15.30 6.37 -16.92
C HIS A 682 16.75 5.95 -16.67
N LYS A 683 17.13 5.90 -15.40
CA LYS A 683 18.42 5.38 -14.93
C LYS A 683 18.23 3.99 -14.36
N LEU A 684 19.31 3.19 -14.36
CA LEU A 684 19.32 1.92 -13.63
C LEU A 684 19.05 2.18 -12.14
N ILE A 685 18.20 1.34 -11.56
CA ILE A 685 17.79 1.41 -10.15
C ILE A 685 18.91 0.87 -9.23
N THR A 686 19.74 -0.02 -9.76
CA THR A 686 20.80 -0.70 -9.02
C THR A 686 22.01 -0.92 -9.93
N ASP A 687 23.20 -0.76 -9.38
CA ASP A 687 24.43 -1.06 -10.10
C ASP A 687 24.51 -2.56 -10.40
N VAL A 688 24.66 -2.88 -11.68
CA VAL A 688 24.98 -4.25 -12.11
C VAL A 688 26.50 -4.31 -12.28
N PRO A 689 27.20 -5.18 -11.55
CA PRO A 689 28.64 -5.29 -11.70
C PRO A 689 28.98 -5.88 -13.07
N ASN A 690 30.11 -5.42 -13.63
CA ASN A 690 30.63 -5.95 -14.88
C ASN A 690 30.97 -7.44 -14.70
N VAL A 691 30.69 -8.26 -15.72
CA VAL A 691 30.85 -9.71 -15.67
C VAL A 691 31.78 -10.16 -16.77
N GLU A 692 32.74 -11.00 -16.44
CA GLU A 692 33.56 -11.68 -17.46
C GLU A 692 32.68 -12.60 -18.32
N PRO A 693 32.87 -12.62 -19.66
CA PRO A 693 32.13 -13.51 -20.54
C PRO A 693 32.23 -14.96 -20.08
N GLY A 694 31.08 -15.62 -19.95
CA GLY A 694 31.07 -17.06 -19.70
C GLY A 694 31.58 -17.84 -20.92
N CYS A 695 32.19 -19.00 -20.67
CA CYS A 695 32.42 -20.01 -21.70
C CYS A 695 31.41 -21.14 -21.51
N GLY A 696 30.65 -21.48 -22.57
CA GLY A 696 29.77 -22.65 -22.55
C GLY A 696 30.56 -23.92 -22.27
N ARG A 697 29.92 -24.95 -21.70
CA ARG A 697 30.59 -26.17 -21.21
C ARG A 697 31.38 -26.98 -22.26
N ASP A 698 31.31 -26.60 -23.54
CA ASP A 698 31.99 -27.27 -24.66
C ASP A 698 32.52 -26.26 -25.72
N GLY A 699 32.69 -24.97 -25.37
CA GLY A 699 33.09 -23.92 -26.32
C GLY A 699 31.97 -23.38 -27.22
N VAL A 700 30.75 -23.93 -27.11
CA VAL A 700 29.54 -23.44 -27.78
C VAL A 700 29.05 -22.15 -27.11
N PRO A 701 28.80 -21.06 -27.85
CA PRO A 701 28.31 -19.81 -27.28
C PRO A 701 26.90 -19.96 -26.67
N VAL A 702 26.60 -19.16 -25.65
CA VAL A 702 25.31 -19.20 -24.96
C VAL A 702 24.65 -17.83 -25.04
N ILE A 703 23.50 -17.79 -25.70
CA ILE A 703 22.65 -16.61 -25.82
C ILE A 703 21.75 -16.54 -24.58
N GLY A 704 21.98 -15.52 -23.76
CA GLY A 704 21.13 -15.18 -22.64
C GLY A 704 19.96 -14.29 -23.08
N VAL A 705 18.80 -14.48 -22.47
CA VAL A 705 17.65 -13.57 -22.59
C VAL A 705 17.17 -13.25 -21.19
N LEU A 706 17.05 -11.96 -20.87
CA LEU A 706 16.68 -11.50 -19.53
C LEU A 706 15.24 -10.95 -19.51
N GLY A 707 14.45 -11.36 -18.51
CA GLY A 707 13.12 -10.82 -18.23
C GLY A 707 11.96 -11.80 -18.42
N ASN A 708 10.76 -11.30 -18.11
CA ASN A 708 9.51 -12.02 -18.39
C ASN A 708 9.08 -11.78 -19.84
N ILE A 709 9.23 -12.81 -20.68
CA ILE A 709 9.05 -12.74 -22.13
C ILE A 709 7.64 -13.16 -22.52
N GLY A 710 6.76 -12.15 -22.67
CA GLY A 710 5.46 -12.29 -23.32
C GLY A 710 5.57 -12.39 -24.85
N TYR A 711 4.43 -12.52 -25.53
CA TYR A 711 4.38 -12.52 -27.00
C TYR A 711 5.05 -11.28 -27.61
N GLN A 712 4.64 -10.09 -27.17
CA GLN A 712 5.17 -8.79 -27.60
C GLN A 712 6.67 -8.62 -27.30
N LYS A 713 7.17 -9.30 -26.27
CA LYS A 713 8.60 -9.32 -25.92
C LYS A 713 9.39 -10.38 -26.69
N GLY A 714 8.78 -11.04 -27.68
CA GLY A 714 9.48 -11.96 -28.58
C GLY A 714 9.38 -13.43 -28.23
N ALA A 715 8.43 -13.88 -27.41
CA ALA A 715 8.32 -15.30 -27.04
C ALA A 715 8.19 -16.22 -28.28
N GLY A 716 7.46 -15.78 -29.31
CA GLY A 716 7.35 -16.49 -30.58
C GLY A 716 8.67 -16.59 -31.34
N VAL A 717 9.46 -15.52 -31.33
CA VAL A 717 10.81 -15.49 -31.93
C VAL A 717 11.73 -16.46 -31.21
N LEU A 718 11.75 -16.43 -29.87
CA LEU A 718 12.58 -17.35 -29.08
C LEU A 718 12.19 -18.81 -29.29
N SER A 719 10.90 -19.13 -29.42
CA SER A 719 10.46 -20.51 -29.70
C SER A 719 10.94 -20.99 -31.07
N LYS A 720 10.95 -20.12 -32.10
CA LYS A 720 11.51 -20.42 -33.42
C LYS A 720 13.04 -20.57 -33.37
N LEU A 721 13.75 -19.67 -32.69
CA LEU A 721 15.20 -19.75 -32.50
C LEU A 721 15.62 -21.03 -31.75
N ALA A 722 14.93 -21.37 -30.65
CA ALA A 722 15.21 -22.59 -29.89
C ALA A 722 15.03 -23.85 -30.73
N LYS A 723 14.04 -23.88 -31.63
CA LYS A 723 13.85 -25.01 -32.57
C LYS A 723 14.98 -25.12 -33.58
N GLU A 724 15.52 -23.99 -34.04
CA GLU A 724 16.60 -23.99 -35.01
C GLU A 724 17.94 -24.36 -34.36
N LEU A 725 18.26 -23.77 -33.22
CA LEU A 725 19.44 -24.10 -32.42
C LEU A 725 19.45 -25.57 -31.97
N ALA A 726 18.28 -26.18 -31.73
CA ALA A 726 18.18 -27.61 -31.43
C ALA A 726 18.58 -28.52 -32.62
N LYS A 727 18.54 -28.01 -33.85
CA LYS A 727 18.97 -28.74 -35.05
C LYS A 727 20.45 -28.52 -35.37
N THR A 728 20.91 -27.26 -35.29
CA THR A 728 22.25 -26.88 -35.75
C THR A 728 23.31 -26.99 -34.66
N ASN A 729 22.92 -26.80 -33.39
CA ASN A 729 23.81 -26.72 -32.23
C ASN A 729 24.85 -25.59 -32.32
N ASP A 730 24.56 -24.53 -33.08
CA ASP A 730 25.45 -23.36 -33.26
C ASP A 730 25.62 -22.55 -31.97
N ALA A 731 24.59 -22.55 -31.11
CA ALA A 731 24.57 -21.87 -29.81
C ALA A 731 23.56 -22.54 -28.86
N GLN A 732 23.69 -22.26 -27.55
CA GLN A 732 22.66 -22.59 -26.55
C GLN A 732 21.81 -21.36 -26.23
N LEU A 733 20.57 -21.58 -25.79
CA LEU A 733 19.63 -20.52 -25.40
C LEU A 733 19.21 -20.69 -23.94
N VAL A 734 19.35 -19.62 -23.15
CA VAL A 734 18.90 -19.57 -21.75
C VAL A 734 18.06 -18.32 -21.51
N VAL A 735 16.85 -18.51 -20.99
CA VAL A 735 15.99 -17.43 -20.50
C VAL A 735 16.14 -17.33 -18.99
N ILE A 736 16.64 -16.19 -18.51
CA ILE A 736 16.63 -15.78 -17.12
C ILE A 736 15.38 -14.91 -16.91
N GLY A 737 14.39 -15.46 -16.22
CA GLY A 737 13.01 -14.99 -16.21
C GLY A 737 12.05 -16.07 -16.71
N ASN A 738 10.79 -15.68 -16.93
CA ASN A 738 9.76 -16.59 -17.44
C ASN A 738 9.47 -16.31 -18.92
N ILE A 739 8.97 -17.32 -19.63
CA ILE A 739 8.46 -17.17 -20.99
C ILE A 739 6.98 -17.54 -21.05
N ASP A 740 6.23 -16.89 -21.93
CA ASP A 740 4.81 -17.18 -22.16
C ASP A 740 4.62 -18.70 -22.40
N PRO A 741 3.80 -19.36 -21.56
CA PRO A 741 3.34 -20.73 -21.71
C PRO A 741 2.96 -21.22 -23.10
N ALA A 742 2.45 -20.34 -23.96
CA ALA A 742 2.02 -20.64 -25.32
C ALA A 742 3.20 -20.87 -26.28
N PHE A 743 4.41 -20.44 -25.91
CA PHE A 743 5.61 -20.48 -26.74
C PHE A 743 6.72 -21.29 -26.04
N PRO A 744 6.55 -22.61 -25.88
CA PRO A 744 7.58 -23.44 -25.25
C PRO A 744 8.87 -23.42 -26.07
N LEU A 745 9.99 -23.46 -25.36
CA LEU A 745 11.32 -23.60 -25.97
C LEU A 745 11.63 -25.08 -26.18
N SER A 746 12.21 -25.41 -27.34
CA SER A 746 12.69 -26.76 -27.62
C SER A 746 13.98 -27.05 -26.84
N PRO A 747 14.15 -28.24 -26.23
CA PRO A 747 15.43 -28.66 -25.68
C PRO A 747 16.54 -28.57 -26.73
N PRO A 748 17.79 -28.20 -26.37
CA PRO A 748 18.32 -28.07 -25.00
C PRO A 748 18.10 -26.70 -24.32
N ALA A 749 17.30 -25.79 -24.89
CA ALA A 749 17.07 -24.47 -24.31
C ALA A 749 16.49 -24.54 -22.88
N LYS A 750 16.90 -23.60 -22.01
CA LYS A 750 16.54 -23.58 -20.58
C LYS A 750 15.77 -22.32 -20.19
N VAL A 751 14.87 -22.45 -19.23
CA VAL A 751 14.16 -21.34 -18.58
C VAL A 751 14.47 -21.42 -17.08
N HIS A 752 15.06 -20.36 -16.53
CA HIS A 752 15.46 -20.30 -15.13
C HIS A 752 14.27 -20.02 -14.19
N GLY A 753 13.42 -19.05 -14.56
CA GLY A 753 12.42 -18.47 -13.66
C GLY A 753 12.83 -17.08 -13.15
N ASP A 754 12.10 -16.55 -12.18
CA ASP A 754 12.32 -15.20 -11.62
C ASP A 754 13.75 -15.00 -11.11
N TYR A 755 14.27 -13.77 -11.24
CA TYR A 755 15.62 -13.38 -10.80
C TYR A 755 15.56 -12.06 -10.03
N ARG A 756 16.55 -11.81 -9.16
CA ARG A 756 16.86 -10.45 -8.68
C ARG A 756 18.05 -9.90 -9.46
N ILE A 757 18.12 -8.58 -9.61
CA ILE A 757 19.22 -7.91 -10.35
C ILE A 757 20.60 -8.34 -9.80
N GLN A 758 20.73 -8.48 -8.49
CA GLN A 758 21.94 -8.95 -7.81
C GLN A 758 22.37 -10.39 -8.18
N ASP A 759 21.46 -11.22 -8.71
CA ASP A 759 21.74 -12.61 -9.07
C ASP A 759 22.32 -12.72 -10.49
N ILE A 760 22.21 -11.67 -11.32
CA ILE A 760 22.62 -11.68 -12.74
C ILE A 760 24.05 -12.18 -12.94
N PRO A 761 25.08 -11.72 -12.20
CA PRO A 761 26.46 -12.18 -12.40
C PRO A 761 26.64 -13.68 -12.18
N ALA A 762 26.03 -14.23 -11.13
CA ALA A 762 26.09 -15.65 -10.81
C ALA A 762 25.37 -16.47 -11.89
N LEU A 763 24.25 -15.97 -12.41
CA LEU A 763 23.49 -16.63 -13.47
C LEU A 763 24.24 -16.62 -14.81
N VAL A 764 24.92 -15.53 -15.15
CA VAL A 764 25.82 -15.44 -16.32
C VAL A 764 26.89 -16.53 -16.25
N GLN A 765 27.58 -16.66 -15.13
CA GLN A 765 28.61 -17.69 -14.92
C GLN A 765 28.03 -19.11 -14.94
N ARG A 766 26.91 -19.33 -14.22
CA ARG A 766 26.23 -20.64 -14.13
C ARG A 766 25.89 -21.21 -15.50
N TYR A 767 25.37 -20.37 -16.38
CA TYR A 767 24.91 -20.77 -17.70
C TYR A 767 25.97 -20.59 -18.79
N GLY A 768 27.09 -19.93 -18.50
CA GLY A 768 28.14 -19.64 -19.46
C GLY A 768 27.70 -18.61 -20.52
N ILE A 769 26.87 -17.64 -20.13
CA ILE A 769 26.30 -16.64 -21.05
C ILE A 769 27.42 -15.82 -21.68
N SER A 770 27.47 -15.83 -23.02
CA SER A 770 28.50 -15.15 -23.81
C SER A 770 27.97 -13.88 -24.49
N CYS A 771 26.65 -13.76 -24.67
CA CYS A 771 26.00 -12.56 -25.19
C CYS A 771 24.52 -12.54 -24.77
N TRP A 772 23.90 -11.37 -24.90
CA TRP A 772 22.47 -11.18 -24.63
C TRP A 772 21.68 -10.92 -25.92
N LEU A 773 20.45 -11.41 -25.96
CA LEU A 773 19.45 -11.05 -26.95
C LEU A 773 18.23 -10.44 -26.26
N MET A 774 17.82 -9.26 -26.71
CA MET A 774 16.57 -8.58 -26.39
C MET A 774 15.57 -8.76 -27.54
N PRO A 775 14.68 -9.76 -27.48
CA PRO A 775 13.91 -10.23 -28.64
C PRO A 775 12.60 -9.46 -28.84
N SER A 776 12.48 -8.27 -28.25
CA SER A 776 11.23 -7.51 -28.25
C SER A 776 10.80 -7.09 -29.65
N ILE A 777 9.58 -7.47 -30.05
CA ILE A 777 9.04 -7.27 -31.42
C ILE A 777 8.15 -6.02 -31.53
N TRP A 778 8.10 -5.22 -30.47
CA TRP A 778 7.41 -3.94 -30.42
C TRP A 778 8.40 -2.86 -30.01
N PRO A 779 8.16 -1.59 -30.38
CA PRO A 779 8.95 -0.51 -29.83
C PRO A 779 8.68 -0.44 -28.31
N GLU A 780 9.69 -0.66 -27.45
CA GLU A 780 9.51 -0.36 -26.02
C GLU A 780 9.69 1.15 -25.80
N THR A 781 8.97 1.72 -24.84
CA THR A 781 9.17 3.11 -24.38
C THR A 781 10.44 3.24 -23.53
N PHE A 782 10.73 2.19 -22.75
CA PHE A 782 11.95 1.97 -22.00
C PHE A 782 12.08 0.47 -21.64
N SER A 783 13.31 -0.01 -21.47
CA SER A 783 13.59 -1.41 -21.18
C SER A 783 14.61 -1.57 -20.05
N TYR A 784 14.15 -1.90 -18.84
CA TYR A 784 15.02 -2.16 -17.68
C TYR A 784 15.98 -3.32 -17.96
N THR A 785 15.48 -4.41 -18.54
CA THR A 785 16.28 -5.60 -18.89
C THR A 785 17.37 -5.28 -19.91
N THR A 786 17.12 -4.35 -20.84
CA THR A 786 18.16 -3.89 -21.77
C THR A 786 19.29 -3.17 -21.04
N HIS A 787 18.97 -2.32 -20.07
CA HIS A 787 20.00 -1.64 -19.29
C HIS A 787 20.74 -2.60 -18.35
N GLU A 788 20.03 -3.55 -17.74
CA GLU A 788 20.62 -4.60 -16.89
C GLU A 788 21.61 -5.46 -17.67
N THR A 789 21.24 -5.89 -18.89
CA THR A 789 22.11 -6.69 -19.77
C THR A 789 23.31 -5.91 -20.29
N LEU A 790 23.13 -4.63 -20.66
CA LEU A 790 24.25 -3.77 -21.06
C LEU A 790 25.25 -3.53 -19.92
N ALA A 791 24.75 -3.38 -18.69
CA ALA A 791 25.58 -3.14 -17.53
C ALA A 791 26.44 -4.36 -17.14
N THR A 792 26.11 -5.58 -17.62
CA THR A 792 27.02 -6.74 -17.45
C THR A 792 28.28 -6.65 -18.30
N GLY A 793 28.37 -5.71 -19.25
CA GLY A 793 29.52 -5.55 -20.15
C GLY A 793 29.62 -6.57 -21.28
N LEU A 794 28.62 -7.44 -21.47
CA LEU A 794 28.59 -8.43 -22.55
C LEU A 794 28.00 -7.83 -23.85
N PRO A 795 28.27 -8.42 -25.03
CA PRO A 795 27.59 -8.04 -26.26
C PRO A 795 26.07 -8.19 -26.13
N VAL A 796 25.32 -7.13 -26.43
CA VAL A 796 23.86 -7.12 -26.42
C VAL A 796 23.34 -6.92 -27.84
N TRP A 797 22.41 -7.78 -28.24
CA TRP A 797 21.71 -7.71 -29.52
C TRP A 797 20.23 -7.41 -29.31
N CYS A 798 19.63 -6.58 -30.15
CA CYS A 798 18.19 -6.32 -30.12
C CYS A 798 17.62 -6.05 -31.51
N PHE A 799 16.31 -6.01 -31.64
CA PHE A 799 15.66 -5.56 -32.88
C PHE A 799 15.59 -4.04 -32.97
N ASP A 800 15.64 -3.50 -34.19
CA ASP A 800 15.62 -2.06 -34.52
C ASP A 800 14.25 -1.41 -34.28
N LEU A 801 13.82 -1.44 -33.02
CA LEU A 801 12.53 -0.98 -32.54
C LEU A 801 12.71 -0.26 -31.22
N GLY A 802 12.05 0.88 -31.06
CA GLY A 802 11.87 1.54 -29.77
C GLY A 802 13.15 1.95 -29.04
N ALA A 803 13.00 2.16 -27.73
CA ALA A 803 14.05 2.59 -26.83
C ALA A 803 15.19 1.57 -26.68
N GLN A 804 14.88 0.27 -26.79
CA GLN A 804 15.89 -0.77 -26.69
C GLN A 804 16.94 -0.64 -27.81
N ALA A 805 16.50 -0.31 -29.03
CA ALA A 805 17.39 -0.09 -30.18
C ALA A 805 18.24 1.17 -29.99
N ASP A 806 17.64 2.29 -29.60
CA ASP A 806 18.36 3.55 -29.31
C ASP A 806 19.50 3.31 -28.30
N THR A 807 19.21 2.58 -27.22
CA THR A 807 20.18 2.31 -26.14
C THR A 807 21.26 1.32 -26.58
N VAL A 808 20.91 0.20 -27.22
CA VAL A 808 21.88 -0.81 -27.69
C VAL A 808 22.77 -0.24 -28.80
N ALA A 809 22.22 0.53 -29.75
CA ALA A 809 23.02 1.18 -30.79
C ALA A 809 24.08 2.11 -30.20
N LYS A 810 23.71 2.92 -29.21
CA LYS A 810 24.64 3.83 -28.51
C LYS A 810 25.72 3.05 -27.75
N ALA A 811 25.34 1.98 -27.06
CA ALA A 811 26.29 1.14 -26.33
C ALA A 811 27.23 0.38 -27.27
N ALA A 812 26.72 -0.21 -28.36
CA ALA A 812 27.52 -0.91 -29.37
C ALA A 812 28.53 0.01 -30.05
N ALA A 813 28.14 1.25 -30.36
CA ALA A 813 29.06 2.27 -30.89
C ALA A 813 30.18 2.63 -29.90
N THR A 814 29.95 2.50 -28.60
CA THR A 814 30.93 2.82 -27.54
C THR A 814 31.82 1.62 -27.20
N LEU A 815 31.24 0.42 -27.09
CA LEU A 815 31.91 -0.80 -26.64
C LEU A 815 32.54 -1.60 -27.80
N GLY A 816 32.12 -1.34 -29.05
CA GLY A 816 32.61 -2.06 -30.23
C GLY A 816 32.11 -3.51 -30.34
N GLN A 817 31.05 -3.88 -29.62
CA GLN A 817 30.47 -5.22 -29.60
C GLN A 817 28.94 -5.15 -29.43
N GLY A 818 28.23 -6.19 -29.89
CA GLY A 818 26.77 -6.21 -29.95
C GLY A 818 26.22 -5.40 -31.14
N GLY A 819 24.90 -5.20 -31.20
CA GLY A 819 24.31 -4.44 -32.30
C GLY A 819 22.79 -4.52 -32.39
N VAL A 820 22.25 -3.80 -33.38
CA VAL A 820 20.82 -3.75 -33.67
C VAL A 820 20.55 -4.48 -34.98
N ILE A 821 19.54 -5.35 -34.98
CA ILE A 821 19.16 -6.22 -36.10
C ILE A 821 17.77 -5.82 -36.60
N LYS A 822 17.48 -6.01 -37.89
CA LYS A 822 16.12 -5.79 -38.40
C LYS A 822 15.11 -6.70 -37.70
N ALA A 823 13.95 -6.14 -37.36
CA ALA A 823 12.87 -6.92 -36.75
C ALA A 823 12.40 -8.06 -37.68
N PRO A 824 12.13 -9.25 -37.13
CA PRO A 824 11.69 -10.39 -37.93
C PRO A 824 10.25 -10.21 -38.42
N THR A 825 10.03 -10.54 -39.68
CA THR A 825 8.70 -10.75 -40.28
C THR A 825 8.26 -12.20 -40.13
N GLU A 826 7.01 -12.54 -40.43
CA GLU A 826 6.57 -13.94 -40.44
C GLU A 826 7.43 -14.85 -41.35
N LYS A 827 7.98 -14.27 -42.41
CA LYS A 827 8.84 -14.94 -43.40
C LYS A 827 10.32 -14.96 -43.02
N SER A 828 10.73 -14.29 -41.94
CA SER A 828 12.13 -14.21 -41.55
C SER A 828 12.67 -15.57 -41.12
N ASN A 829 13.85 -15.92 -41.64
CA ASN A 829 14.55 -17.15 -41.31
C ASN A 829 15.26 -16.99 -39.94
N PRO A 830 14.95 -17.82 -38.93
CA PRO A 830 15.63 -17.78 -37.63
C PRO A 830 17.16 -17.93 -37.74
N HIS A 831 17.65 -18.59 -38.79
CA HIS A 831 19.08 -18.78 -39.03
C HIS A 831 19.83 -17.46 -39.26
N GLU A 832 19.23 -16.51 -39.99
CA GLU A 832 19.85 -15.20 -40.24
C GLU A 832 20.07 -14.41 -38.96
N ILE A 833 19.14 -14.51 -38.00
CA ILE A 833 19.26 -13.87 -36.68
C ILE A 833 20.41 -14.51 -35.89
N ILE A 834 20.53 -15.84 -35.92
CA ILE A 834 21.59 -16.58 -35.25
C ILE A 834 22.95 -16.19 -35.83
N GLU A 835 23.07 -16.19 -37.16
CA GLU A 835 24.29 -15.77 -37.85
C GLU A 835 24.73 -14.36 -37.44
N LEU A 836 23.82 -13.38 -37.45
CA LEU A 836 24.15 -12.01 -37.07
C LEU A 836 24.62 -11.89 -35.61
N ILE A 837 23.99 -12.62 -34.68
CA ILE A 837 24.39 -12.64 -33.27
C ILE A 837 25.79 -13.26 -33.10
N LEU A 838 26.15 -14.25 -33.93
CA LEU A 838 27.40 -14.99 -33.84
C LEU A 838 28.55 -14.40 -34.69
N GLN A 839 28.28 -13.54 -35.68
CA GLN A 839 29.25 -13.08 -36.70
C GLN A 839 30.19 -11.91 -36.29
N THR A 840 30.21 -11.43 -35.03
CA THR A 840 31.10 -10.32 -34.62
C THR A 840 32.15 -10.78 -33.59
N PRO A 841 33.44 -10.43 -33.75
CA PRO A 841 34.51 -11.42 -33.81
C PRO A 841 35.21 -11.71 -32.48
N GLN A 842 35.67 -12.96 -32.36
CA GLN A 842 36.92 -13.27 -31.64
C GLN A 842 38.02 -12.33 -32.14
N LYS A 843 38.33 -11.27 -31.40
CA LYS A 843 39.67 -10.68 -31.47
C LYS A 843 40.60 -11.70 -30.85
N VAL A 844 41.25 -12.46 -31.74
CA VAL A 844 42.44 -13.25 -31.47
C VAL A 844 43.45 -12.30 -30.79
N LEU A 845 43.61 -12.45 -29.48
CA LEU A 845 44.81 -11.97 -28.80
C LEU A 845 45.95 -12.90 -29.24
N SER A 846 46.80 -12.38 -30.11
CA SER A 846 48.13 -12.93 -30.42
C SER A 846 49.03 -12.85 -29.20
#